data_AF-A0A6N2E9J1-F1
#
_entry.id   AF-A0A6N2E9J1-F1
#
_cell.length_a   1.000
_cell.length_b   1.000
_cell.length_c   1.000
_cell.angle_alpha   90.00
_cell.angle_beta   90.00
_cell.angle_gamma   90.00
#
_symmetry.space_group_name_H-M   'P 1'
#
loop_
_entity.id
_entity.type
_entity.pdbx_description
1 polymer ?
#
loop_
_entity_poly.entity_id
_entity_poly.type
_entity_poly.pdbx_seq_one_letter_code
_entity_poly.pdbx_strand_id
1 'polypeptide(L)'
;MPMMIRVPKENRHANKQGCDVCPVVQGYPLVIHHSDEPETRHGIPFDHPTFHFTDATQRRKQTKAWLLETFGLRGKGVDRALEAADSALNRFSNEMHSAGRRVQEDMSRDDGPEFAVVLAGRPYHADNLINHHMSRHFTQNGIPVLSLESIAELDDQDISNARMDSYNPFHTRMIAAARYVASKPNLELVQIVSFGCGHDAILSDEVNRILSESSDKELLVLKLDEGEASGPLTIRIKSFIETVRTKRSPRKPVGAGMSGPLKVLAHGAARLSDGAEHIKGAVSRHTPLQFSSGPDLSEPFSKKFTESDKERRTILIPVLSEAFSYLCVKILEARGFKTRLLPTAGERAIALGKKYVHNDICYPAQINIGEMLAMLETGEYAPEEVAVGLSKNCTACRAGQYSTLARKALDDAGYSDVPIITTGEDTKNMHPGFRLPMSFQLNLLWGLTLVDAMEYMRQTTRPYELNKGETDRAFENALEDITENLLYRWRDGLRAFDRAVRAFNRIPVDRSVRRPRVGIVGEILLNFHEGSNGYVQRYLEDNGMETVIPGMSDFFRKKNVAKKDIARRKLDKHPALKGLVGGVLETAFEFVSEQVQSRLEGFRFFEEPHRMKDVVRDVEHLVDPTFTIGEGWLMPGEIIQMAKHGVDSFVILSPFACLPNHITGRGMIKTLKREFPHIRLVALDYDPDTSFANIENRLQMLIMDAKGAVETKRQAAAEQPQSEKVWSSQHENGTVQD
;
A
#
# COMPACT_ATOMS: atom_id res chain seq x y z
N MET A 1 16.26 -17.60 4.42
CA MET A 1 15.32 -17.33 3.30
C MET A 1 15.57 -15.92 2.76
N PRO A 2 15.79 -15.68 1.46
CA PRO A 2 16.11 -14.34 0.97
C PRO A 2 14.91 -13.38 0.98
N MET A 3 15.17 -12.10 1.24
CA MET A 3 14.24 -10.99 1.02
C MET A 3 14.26 -10.61 -0.47
N MET A 4 13.25 -11.02 -1.22
CA MET A 4 13.19 -10.70 -2.66
C MET A 4 12.46 -9.37 -2.83
N ILE A 5 13.16 -8.27 -3.04
CA ILE A 5 12.53 -6.96 -3.26
C ILE A 5 12.02 -6.86 -4.71
N ARG A 6 12.83 -7.35 -5.65
CA ARG A 6 12.47 -7.37 -7.08
C ARG A 6 12.85 -8.69 -7.73
N VAL A 7 12.02 -9.11 -8.68
CA VAL A 7 12.24 -10.29 -9.52
C VAL A 7 12.08 -9.91 -11.01
N PRO A 8 12.61 -10.72 -11.95
CA PRO A 8 12.51 -10.41 -13.36
C PRO A 8 11.05 -10.41 -13.82
N LYS A 9 10.76 -9.62 -14.86
CA LYS A 9 9.47 -9.70 -15.54
C LYS A 9 9.40 -11.00 -16.32
N GLU A 10 8.21 -11.57 -16.36
CA GLU A 10 7.91 -12.79 -17.12
C GLU A 10 7.18 -12.44 -18.41
N ASN A 11 6.11 -11.64 -18.33
CA ASN A 11 5.32 -11.24 -19.51
C ASN A 11 5.91 -10.01 -20.24
N ARG A 12 5.94 -10.07 -21.58
CA ARG A 12 6.55 -9.02 -22.44
C ARG A 12 5.72 -7.75 -22.57
N HIS A 13 4.41 -7.82 -22.34
CA HIS A 13 3.47 -6.71 -22.37
C HIS A 13 3.32 -6.02 -21.00
N ALA A 14 4.03 -6.50 -19.98
CA ALA A 14 4.03 -5.88 -18.66
C ALA A 14 4.71 -4.50 -18.67
N ASN A 15 4.15 -3.59 -17.88
CA ASN A 15 4.68 -2.26 -17.58
C ASN A 15 6.19 -2.29 -17.27
N LYS A 16 6.91 -1.23 -17.66
CA LYS A 16 8.31 -0.92 -17.30
C LYS A 16 8.63 -1.14 -15.81
N GLN A 17 7.70 -0.89 -14.90
CA GLN A 17 7.87 -1.07 -13.46
C GLN A 17 7.47 -2.46 -12.91
N GLY A 18 7.18 -3.44 -13.78
CA GLY A 18 6.68 -4.77 -13.44
C GLY A 18 7.62 -5.74 -12.71
N CYS A 19 8.57 -5.27 -11.91
CA CYS A 19 9.57 -6.12 -11.25
C CYS A 19 9.37 -6.27 -9.73
N ASP A 20 8.40 -5.57 -9.14
CA ASP A 20 8.20 -5.61 -7.69
C ASP A 20 7.42 -6.86 -7.28
N VAL A 21 7.55 -7.31 -6.03
CA VAL A 21 6.78 -8.47 -5.53
C VAL A 21 5.93 -8.11 -4.32
N CYS A 22 5.05 -9.03 -3.91
CA CYS A 22 4.19 -8.86 -2.74
C CYS A 22 5.01 -8.58 -1.46
N PRO A 23 4.53 -7.70 -0.54
CA PRO A 23 5.19 -7.40 0.72
C PRO A 23 5.62 -8.64 1.51
N VAL A 24 4.82 -9.71 1.50
CA VAL A 24 5.13 -10.98 2.17
C VAL A 24 6.46 -11.55 1.67
N VAL A 25 6.65 -11.61 0.36
CA VAL A 25 7.88 -12.13 -0.26
C VAL A 25 9.07 -11.20 0.00
N GLN A 26 8.82 -9.88 0.08
CA GLN A 26 9.85 -8.90 0.40
C GLN A 26 10.31 -8.98 1.86
N GLY A 27 9.40 -9.23 2.81
CA GLY A 27 9.63 -8.93 4.23
C GLY A 27 9.37 -10.04 5.24
N TYR A 28 8.76 -11.18 4.90
CA TYR A 28 8.61 -12.28 5.87
C TYR A 28 9.92 -12.89 6.35
N PRO A 29 11.01 -13.00 5.54
CA PRO A 29 12.28 -13.44 6.10
C PRO A 29 12.76 -12.58 7.25
N LEU A 30 12.55 -11.26 7.15
CA LEU A 30 12.85 -10.30 8.21
C LEU A 30 11.98 -10.56 9.46
N VAL A 31 10.68 -10.81 9.28
CA VAL A 31 9.79 -11.14 10.40
C VAL A 31 10.22 -12.44 11.09
N ILE A 32 10.55 -13.49 10.33
CA ILE A 32 11.03 -14.77 10.90
C ILE A 32 12.32 -14.55 11.69
N HIS A 33 13.26 -13.77 11.15
CA HIS A 33 14.53 -13.47 11.82
C HIS A 33 14.30 -12.78 13.19
N HIS A 34 13.41 -11.79 13.25
CA HIS A 34 13.19 -10.97 14.45
C HIS A 34 12.15 -11.54 15.44
N SER A 35 11.12 -12.20 14.93
CA SER A 35 10.02 -12.77 15.74
C SER A 35 10.33 -14.17 16.23
N ASP A 36 10.72 -15.06 15.31
CA ASP A 36 10.87 -16.49 15.59
C ASP A 36 12.31 -16.82 16.02
N GLU A 37 13.27 -16.00 15.59
CA GLU A 37 14.68 -16.04 16.02
C GLU A 37 15.30 -17.45 15.94
N PRO A 38 15.30 -18.08 14.74
CA PRO A 38 15.77 -19.47 14.56
C PRO A 38 17.20 -19.69 15.06
N GLU A 39 18.07 -18.69 14.94
CA GLU A 39 19.46 -18.77 15.40
C GLU A 39 19.57 -18.83 16.92
N THR A 40 18.90 -17.91 17.62
CA THR A 40 19.04 -17.80 19.08
C THR A 40 18.18 -18.83 19.82
N ARG A 41 17.01 -19.19 19.28
CA ARG A 41 16.09 -20.16 19.92
C ARG A 41 16.37 -21.61 19.55
N HIS A 42 16.84 -21.86 18.33
CA HIS A 42 16.97 -23.22 17.81
C HIS A 42 18.39 -23.56 17.37
N GLY A 43 19.34 -22.62 17.42
CA GLY A 43 20.72 -22.84 16.94
C GLY A 43 20.79 -23.07 15.43
N ILE A 44 19.77 -22.64 14.67
CA ILE A 44 19.68 -22.83 13.23
C ILE A 44 20.09 -21.53 12.53
N PRO A 45 21.24 -21.49 11.82
CA PRO A 45 21.64 -20.35 11.00
C PRO A 45 20.52 -19.94 10.02
N PHE A 46 20.23 -18.64 9.94
CA PHE A 46 19.14 -18.13 9.12
C PHE A 46 19.55 -16.88 8.34
N ASP A 47 20.15 -17.12 7.18
CA ASP A 47 20.49 -16.07 6.23
C ASP A 47 19.25 -15.47 5.58
N HIS A 48 19.12 -14.14 5.59
CA HIS A 48 18.03 -13.43 4.91
C HIS A 48 18.49 -12.29 3.98
N PRO A 49 19.37 -12.58 3.00
CA PRO A 49 19.93 -11.54 2.14
C PRO A 49 18.86 -10.81 1.32
N THR A 50 19.08 -9.51 1.08
CA THR A 50 18.21 -8.66 0.28
C THR A 50 18.61 -8.70 -1.19
N PHE A 51 17.68 -9.10 -2.07
CA PHE A 51 17.93 -9.20 -3.50
C PHE A 51 17.00 -8.33 -4.36
N HIS A 52 17.58 -7.73 -5.41
CA HIS A 52 16.87 -7.03 -6.47
C HIS A 52 17.21 -7.65 -7.83
N PHE A 53 16.67 -8.84 -8.10
CA PHE A 53 16.92 -9.58 -9.34
C PHE A 53 16.10 -9.02 -10.49
N THR A 54 16.44 -7.82 -10.96
CA THR A 54 15.72 -7.20 -12.09
C THR A 54 15.95 -7.90 -13.45
N ASP A 55 17.03 -8.68 -13.55
CA ASP A 55 17.38 -9.53 -14.69
C ASP A 55 18.37 -10.62 -14.27
N ALA A 56 18.75 -11.50 -15.20
CA ALA A 56 19.70 -12.59 -14.98
C ALA A 56 21.13 -12.09 -14.62
N THR A 57 21.56 -10.96 -15.16
CA THR A 57 22.87 -10.35 -14.87
C THR A 57 22.94 -9.88 -13.42
N GLN A 58 21.91 -9.19 -12.95
CA GLN A 58 21.77 -8.73 -11.57
C GLN A 58 21.64 -9.92 -10.61
N ARG A 59 20.88 -10.95 -10.97
CA ARG A 59 20.82 -12.21 -10.20
C ARG A 59 22.21 -12.79 -9.97
N ARG A 60 22.96 -13.05 -11.04
CA ARG A 60 24.31 -13.63 -10.95
C ARG A 60 25.25 -12.73 -10.16
N LYS A 61 25.26 -11.44 -10.43
CA LYS A 61 26.14 -10.47 -9.77
C LYS A 61 25.87 -10.37 -8.26
N GLN A 62 24.62 -10.21 -7.86
CA GLN A 62 24.24 -10.08 -6.46
C GLN A 62 24.45 -11.39 -5.70
N THR A 63 24.14 -12.53 -6.30
CA THR A 63 24.40 -13.85 -5.69
C THR A 63 25.90 -14.07 -5.46
N LYS A 64 26.76 -13.71 -6.43
CA LYS A 64 28.22 -13.76 -6.25
C LYS A 64 28.72 -12.85 -5.14
N ALA A 65 28.19 -11.63 -5.08
CA ALA A 65 28.56 -10.67 -4.04
C ALA A 65 28.21 -11.21 -2.65
N TRP A 66 26.99 -11.74 -2.48
CA TRP A 66 26.55 -12.35 -1.24
C TRP A 66 27.39 -13.59 -0.85
N LEU A 67 27.64 -14.51 -1.79
CA LEU A 67 28.47 -15.70 -1.51
C LEU A 67 29.90 -15.34 -1.08
N LEU A 68 30.45 -14.27 -1.65
CA LEU A 68 31.76 -13.74 -1.27
C LEU A 68 31.72 -13.11 0.13
N GLU A 69 30.72 -12.27 0.40
CA GLU A 69 30.59 -11.53 1.67
C GLU A 69 30.29 -12.46 2.85
N THR A 70 29.36 -13.40 2.68
CA THR A 70 28.89 -14.29 3.76
C THR A 70 29.80 -15.51 3.95
N PHE A 71 30.33 -16.09 2.86
CA PHE A 71 31.07 -17.37 2.94
C PHE A 71 32.51 -17.30 2.43
N GLY A 72 32.98 -16.13 1.97
CA GLY A 72 34.32 -16.01 1.38
C GLY A 72 34.51 -16.76 0.06
N LEU A 73 33.42 -17.21 -0.58
CA LEU A 73 33.48 -18.07 -1.77
C LEU A 73 33.68 -17.23 -3.04
N ARG A 74 34.68 -17.62 -3.86
CA ARG A 74 35.03 -16.92 -5.11
C ARG A 74 35.57 -17.85 -6.20
N GLY A 75 35.65 -17.32 -7.42
CA GLY A 75 36.29 -17.98 -8.56
C GLY A 75 35.41 -19.01 -9.27
N LYS A 76 36.05 -19.86 -10.09
CA LYS A 76 35.36 -20.78 -11.03
C LYS A 76 34.38 -21.75 -10.36
N GLY A 77 34.56 -22.09 -9.09
CA GLY A 77 33.63 -22.93 -8.35
C GLY A 77 32.24 -22.29 -8.20
N VAL A 78 32.21 -21.00 -7.87
CA VAL A 78 30.96 -20.21 -7.79
C VAL A 78 30.31 -20.08 -9.16
N ASP A 79 31.10 -19.86 -10.22
CA ASP A 79 30.59 -19.78 -11.59
C ASP A 79 29.91 -21.08 -12.01
N ARG A 80 30.58 -22.23 -11.77
CA ARG A 80 30.02 -23.55 -12.06
C ARG A 80 28.75 -23.84 -11.25
N ALA A 81 28.71 -23.43 -9.98
CA ALA A 81 27.52 -23.60 -9.15
C ALA A 81 26.33 -22.78 -9.67
N LEU A 82 26.57 -21.54 -10.11
CA LEU A 82 25.54 -20.68 -10.71
C LEU A 82 25.07 -21.21 -12.07
N GLU A 83 25.97 -21.74 -12.90
CA GLU A 83 25.61 -22.41 -14.15
C GLU A 83 24.77 -23.67 -13.91
N ALA A 84 25.11 -24.46 -12.89
CA ALA A 84 24.33 -25.62 -12.47
C ALA A 84 22.93 -25.21 -11.99
N ALA A 85 22.83 -24.13 -11.20
CA ALA A 85 21.56 -23.58 -10.74
C ALA A 85 20.69 -23.05 -11.90
N ASP A 86 21.29 -22.32 -12.84
CA ASP A 86 20.60 -21.84 -14.05
C ASP A 86 20.09 -23.02 -14.90
N SER A 87 20.92 -24.06 -15.05
CA SER A 87 20.55 -25.27 -15.77
C SER A 87 19.41 -26.02 -15.08
N ALA A 88 19.40 -26.08 -13.74
CA ALA A 88 18.32 -26.70 -12.98
C ALA A 88 17.00 -25.93 -13.13
N LEU A 89 17.03 -24.60 -13.05
CA LEU A 89 15.85 -23.77 -13.25
C LEU A 89 15.29 -23.88 -14.68
N ASN A 90 16.16 -23.90 -15.69
CA ASN A 90 15.77 -24.09 -17.09
C ASN A 90 15.19 -25.49 -17.33
N ARG A 91 15.77 -26.55 -16.73
CA ARG A 91 15.20 -27.90 -16.79
C ARG A 91 13.82 -27.94 -16.18
N PHE A 92 13.65 -27.40 -14.97
CA PHE A 92 12.34 -27.32 -14.30
C PHE A 92 11.29 -26.61 -15.18
N SER A 93 11.61 -25.43 -15.73
CA SER A 93 10.69 -24.71 -16.61
C SER A 93 10.35 -25.50 -17.89
N ASN A 94 11.34 -26.12 -18.53
CA ASN A 94 11.12 -26.94 -19.73
C ASN A 94 10.28 -28.19 -19.43
N GLU A 95 10.49 -28.84 -18.29
CA GLU A 95 9.70 -29.99 -17.83
C GLU A 95 8.25 -29.58 -17.57
N MET A 96 8.03 -28.45 -16.88
CA MET A 96 6.69 -27.90 -16.63
C MET A 96 5.96 -27.54 -17.93
N HIS A 97 6.62 -26.85 -18.87
CA HIS A 97 6.02 -26.55 -20.18
C HIS A 97 5.72 -27.81 -21.00
N SER A 98 6.59 -28.81 -20.93
CA SER A 98 6.38 -30.08 -21.64
C SER A 98 5.26 -30.90 -21.02
N ALA A 99 5.11 -30.87 -19.69
CA ALA A 99 3.97 -31.45 -19.00
C ALA A 99 2.65 -30.76 -19.38
N GLY A 100 2.63 -29.41 -19.40
CA GLY A 100 1.46 -28.64 -19.82
C GLY A 100 1.03 -28.94 -21.26
N ARG A 101 1.98 -28.98 -22.20
CA ARG A 101 1.70 -29.36 -23.60
C ARG A 101 1.13 -30.77 -23.73
N ARG A 102 1.67 -31.75 -23.00
CA ARG A 102 1.13 -33.13 -23.01
C ARG A 102 -0.32 -33.17 -22.54
N VAL A 103 -0.67 -32.44 -21.48
CA VAL A 103 -2.06 -32.35 -21.02
C VAL A 103 -2.96 -31.76 -22.11
N GLN A 104 -2.53 -30.70 -22.79
CA GLN A 104 -3.31 -30.09 -23.88
C GLN A 104 -3.45 -31.02 -25.11
N GLU A 105 -2.40 -31.76 -25.44
CA GLU A 105 -2.42 -32.78 -26.50
C GLU A 105 -3.38 -33.92 -26.14
N ASP A 106 -3.34 -34.41 -24.90
CA ASP A 106 -4.23 -35.46 -24.41
C ASP A 106 -5.70 -34.99 -24.43
N MET A 107 -5.97 -33.73 -24.05
CA MET A 107 -7.31 -33.13 -24.15
C MET A 107 -7.83 -32.97 -25.58
N SER A 108 -6.94 -33.01 -26.58
CA SER A 108 -7.33 -32.89 -27.99
C SER A 108 -7.69 -34.24 -28.62
N ARG A 109 -7.56 -35.33 -27.88
CA ARG A 109 -7.95 -36.69 -28.32
C ARG A 109 -9.43 -36.95 -28.04
N ASP A 110 -10.06 -37.81 -28.83
CA ASP A 110 -11.48 -38.18 -28.68
C ASP A 110 -11.79 -38.89 -27.35
N ASP A 111 -10.82 -39.62 -26.80
CA ASP A 111 -10.89 -40.29 -25.49
C ASP A 111 -10.26 -39.47 -24.36
N GLY A 112 -9.86 -38.22 -24.67
CA GLY A 112 -9.24 -37.29 -23.74
C GLY A 112 -10.23 -36.67 -22.75
N PRO A 113 -9.72 -36.06 -21.67
CA PRO A 113 -10.56 -35.33 -20.73
C PRO A 113 -11.22 -34.12 -21.40
N GLU A 114 -12.52 -33.97 -21.17
CA GLU A 114 -13.36 -32.91 -21.79
C GLU A 114 -12.86 -31.49 -21.52
N PHE A 115 -12.31 -31.26 -20.33
CA PHE A 115 -11.75 -29.99 -19.94
C PHE A 115 -10.65 -30.16 -18.89
N ALA A 116 -9.82 -29.14 -18.74
CA ALA A 116 -8.83 -29.04 -17.67
C ALA A 116 -9.01 -27.73 -16.89
N VAL A 117 -8.49 -27.73 -15.68
CA VAL A 117 -8.47 -26.56 -14.80
C VAL A 117 -7.08 -25.94 -14.80
N VAL A 118 -7.01 -24.64 -15.06
CA VAL A 118 -5.83 -23.83 -14.76
C VAL A 118 -5.95 -23.37 -13.32
N LEU A 119 -5.03 -23.81 -12.45
CA LEU A 119 -4.99 -23.43 -11.05
C LEU A 119 -4.04 -22.24 -10.87
N ALA A 120 -4.62 -21.06 -10.73
CA ALA A 120 -3.93 -19.81 -10.51
C ALA A 120 -3.69 -19.55 -9.02
N GLY A 121 -2.51 -19.05 -8.68
CA GLY A 121 -2.16 -18.70 -7.31
C GLY A 121 -0.80 -17.99 -7.27
N ARG A 122 -0.32 -17.75 -6.07
CA ARG A 122 1.03 -17.23 -5.83
C ARG A 122 2.02 -18.38 -5.71
N PRO A 123 3.35 -18.11 -5.82
CA PRO A 123 4.36 -19.17 -5.75
C PRO A 123 4.27 -20.04 -4.51
N TYR A 124 3.90 -19.47 -3.35
CA TYR A 124 3.76 -20.23 -2.11
C TYR A 124 2.46 -21.06 -2.04
N HIS A 125 1.45 -20.81 -2.89
CA HIS A 125 0.29 -21.69 -3.02
C HIS A 125 0.66 -23.00 -3.77
N ALA A 126 1.86 -23.12 -4.32
CA ALA A 126 2.34 -24.39 -4.87
C ALA A 126 2.65 -25.43 -3.78
N ASP A 127 2.84 -24.99 -2.52
CA ASP A 127 3.06 -25.90 -1.40
C ASP A 127 1.78 -26.66 -1.07
N ASN A 128 1.90 -27.99 -0.97
CA ASN A 128 0.79 -28.89 -0.72
C ASN A 128 0.15 -28.73 0.67
N LEU A 129 0.94 -28.33 1.67
CA LEU A 129 0.44 -28.01 3.00
C LEU A 129 -0.40 -26.74 2.95
N ILE A 130 0.10 -25.70 2.27
CA ILE A 130 -0.57 -24.40 2.16
C ILE A 130 -1.86 -24.52 1.33
N ASN A 131 -1.83 -25.23 0.19
CA ASN A 131 -3.00 -25.34 -0.68
C ASN A 131 -3.99 -26.45 -0.29
N HIS A 132 -3.79 -27.13 0.84
CA HIS A 132 -4.61 -28.24 1.33
C HIS A 132 -4.87 -29.33 0.26
N HIS A 133 -3.87 -29.63 -0.57
CA HIS A 133 -3.96 -30.60 -1.66
C HIS A 133 -5.11 -30.34 -2.65
N MET A 134 -5.52 -29.09 -2.85
CA MET A 134 -6.67 -28.73 -3.69
C MET A 134 -6.68 -29.33 -5.10
N SER A 135 -5.51 -29.40 -5.73
CA SER A 135 -5.34 -29.98 -7.06
C SER A 135 -5.79 -31.45 -7.13
N ARG A 136 -5.65 -32.22 -6.04
CA ARG A 136 -6.07 -33.63 -5.98
C ARG A 136 -7.57 -33.80 -6.12
N HIS A 137 -8.37 -32.84 -5.65
CA HIS A 137 -9.83 -32.94 -5.79
C HIS A 137 -10.28 -32.89 -7.26
N PHE A 138 -9.57 -32.15 -8.12
CA PHE A 138 -9.85 -32.13 -9.55
C PHE A 138 -9.36 -33.41 -10.23
N THR A 139 -8.13 -33.84 -9.96
CA THR A 139 -7.55 -35.02 -10.62
C THR A 139 -8.26 -36.32 -10.23
N GLN A 140 -8.75 -36.45 -8.99
CA GLN A 140 -9.61 -37.57 -8.56
C GLN A 140 -10.95 -37.62 -9.31
N ASN A 141 -11.41 -36.51 -9.88
CA ASN A 141 -12.60 -36.42 -10.71
C ASN A 141 -12.29 -36.55 -12.22
N GLY A 142 -11.08 -36.98 -12.58
CA GLY A 142 -10.65 -37.13 -13.97
C GLY A 142 -10.36 -35.82 -14.69
N ILE A 143 -10.22 -34.71 -13.96
CA ILE A 143 -9.98 -33.38 -14.53
C ILE A 143 -8.49 -33.03 -14.37
N PRO A 144 -7.73 -32.89 -15.47
CA PRO A 144 -6.35 -32.45 -15.40
C PRO A 144 -6.23 -31.05 -14.80
N VAL A 145 -5.11 -30.80 -14.12
CA VAL A 145 -4.79 -29.49 -13.55
C VAL A 145 -3.49 -28.97 -14.16
N LEU A 146 -3.56 -27.77 -14.73
CA LEU A 146 -2.42 -27.01 -15.24
C LEU A 146 -2.04 -25.95 -14.21
N SER A 147 -0.76 -25.85 -13.84
CA SER A 147 -0.26 -24.70 -13.08
C SER A 147 0.06 -23.55 -14.03
N LEU A 148 0.20 -22.33 -13.50
CA LEU A 148 0.59 -21.18 -14.32
C LEU A 148 1.95 -21.37 -14.99
N GLU A 149 2.89 -22.03 -14.31
CA GLU A 149 4.24 -22.33 -14.80
C GLU A 149 4.25 -23.40 -15.90
N SER A 150 3.15 -24.14 -16.10
CA SER A 150 3.05 -25.15 -17.15
C SER A 150 2.62 -24.58 -18.51
N ILE A 151 2.20 -23.32 -18.57
CA ILE A 151 1.66 -22.67 -19.77
C ILE A 151 2.65 -21.60 -20.24
N ALA A 152 3.45 -21.92 -21.26
CA ALA A 152 4.49 -21.02 -21.79
C ALA A 152 3.89 -19.78 -22.48
N GLU A 153 2.70 -19.91 -23.04
CA GLU A 153 2.02 -18.87 -23.81
C GLU A 153 1.59 -17.66 -22.96
N LEU A 154 1.63 -17.78 -21.62
CA LEU A 154 1.33 -16.69 -20.69
C LEU A 154 2.31 -15.53 -20.78
N ASP A 155 3.56 -15.80 -21.19
CA ASP A 155 4.63 -14.79 -21.27
C ASP A 155 4.40 -13.81 -22.45
N ASP A 156 3.66 -14.23 -23.46
CA ASP A 156 3.35 -13.46 -24.67
C ASP A 156 1.88 -13.01 -24.75
N GLN A 157 1.05 -13.29 -23.73
CA GLN A 157 -0.31 -12.74 -23.71
C GLN A 157 -0.27 -11.22 -23.61
N ASP A 158 -0.97 -10.54 -24.51
CA ASP A 158 -1.22 -9.12 -24.35
C ASP A 158 -2.06 -8.89 -23.09
N ILE A 159 -1.69 -7.94 -22.24
CA ILE A 159 -2.42 -7.59 -21.01
C ILE A 159 -2.64 -6.07 -20.91
N SER A 160 -2.48 -5.35 -22.03
CA SER A 160 -2.58 -3.89 -22.07
C SER A 160 -3.94 -3.38 -21.60
N ASN A 161 -5.03 -4.06 -21.98
CA ASN A 161 -6.42 -3.73 -21.60
C ASN A 161 -6.81 -4.18 -20.18
N ALA A 162 -5.87 -4.67 -19.37
CA ALA A 162 -6.16 -4.90 -17.96
C ALA A 162 -6.37 -3.56 -17.23
N ARG A 163 -7.36 -3.46 -16.34
CA ARG A 163 -7.52 -2.27 -15.47
C ARG A 163 -6.34 -2.16 -14.51
N MET A 164 -5.93 -3.29 -13.97
CA MET A 164 -4.83 -3.39 -13.00
C MET A 164 -3.47 -3.02 -13.63
N ASP A 165 -2.65 -2.30 -12.87
CA ASP A 165 -1.25 -2.07 -13.22
C ASP A 165 -0.41 -3.33 -13.00
N SER A 166 0.39 -3.69 -14.00
CA SER A 166 1.25 -4.86 -13.98
C SER A 166 2.59 -4.57 -13.27
N TYR A 167 2.54 -4.25 -11.98
CA TYR A 167 3.73 -4.02 -11.15
C TYR A 167 4.36 -5.30 -10.61
N ASN A 168 3.55 -6.35 -10.45
CA ASN A 168 3.95 -7.63 -9.88
C ASN A 168 3.90 -8.75 -10.95
N PRO A 169 5.01 -9.45 -11.23
CA PRO A 169 5.05 -10.55 -12.19
C PRO A 169 4.01 -11.64 -11.93
N PHE A 170 3.77 -12.01 -10.67
CA PHE A 170 2.83 -13.07 -10.32
C PHE A 170 1.38 -12.67 -10.63
N HIS A 171 1.01 -11.39 -10.41
CA HIS A 171 -0.32 -10.88 -10.78
C HIS A 171 -0.48 -10.78 -12.29
N THR A 172 0.58 -10.31 -12.96
CA THR A 172 0.66 -10.20 -14.41
C THR A 172 0.42 -11.57 -15.07
N ARG A 173 1.02 -12.63 -14.53
CA ARG A 173 0.83 -14.01 -15.01
C ARG A 173 -0.59 -14.52 -14.77
N MET A 174 -1.23 -14.16 -13.66
CA MET A 174 -2.65 -14.50 -13.42
C MET A 174 -3.60 -13.76 -14.38
N ILE A 175 -3.34 -12.49 -14.69
CA ILE A 175 -4.09 -11.73 -15.70
C ILE A 175 -3.91 -12.35 -17.10
N ALA A 176 -2.68 -12.72 -17.46
CA ALA A 176 -2.38 -13.43 -18.69
C ALA A 176 -3.13 -14.77 -18.76
N ALA A 177 -3.17 -15.52 -17.65
CA ALA A 177 -3.93 -16.76 -17.57
C ALA A 177 -5.44 -16.56 -17.77
N ALA A 178 -6.02 -15.48 -17.22
CA ALA A 178 -7.42 -15.15 -17.46
C ALA A 178 -7.72 -14.95 -18.95
N ARG A 179 -6.89 -14.19 -19.67
CA ARG A 179 -7.04 -13.99 -21.13
C ARG A 179 -6.83 -15.28 -21.91
N TYR A 180 -5.79 -16.03 -21.57
CA TYR A 180 -5.49 -17.31 -22.22
C TYR A 180 -6.65 -18.29 -22.04
N VAL A 181 -7.13 -18.47 -20.80
CA VAL A 181 -8.26 -19.34 -20.50
C VAL A 181 -9.54 -18.86 -21.18
N ALA A 182 -9.86 -17.57 -21.16
CA ALA A 182 -11.05 -17.03 -21.83
C ALA A 182 -11.09 -17.42 -23.32
N SER A 183 -9.93 -17.46 -23.99
CA SER A 183 -9.81 -17.83 -25.41
C SER A 183 -9.91 -19.34 -25.71
N LYS A 184 -9.88 -20.21 -24.69
CA LYS A 184 -9.77 -21.68 -24.87
C LYS A 184 -11.01 -22.41 -24.37
N PRO A 185 -11.89 -22.97 -25.21
CA PRO A 185 -13.18 -23.53 -24.77
C PRO A 185 -13.07 -24.72 -23.80
N ASN A 186 -11.94 -25.42 -23.78
CA ASN A 186 -11.66 -26.59 -22.94
C ASN A 186 -10.88 -26.29 -21.66
N LEU A 187 -10.62 -25.01 -21.33
CA LEU A 187 -9.96 -24.62 -20.09
C LEU A 187 -10.91 -23.87 -19.17
N GLU A 188 -10.79 -24.13 -17.87
CA GLU A 188 -11.46 -23.38 -16.81
C GLU A 188 -10.44 -22.75 -15.86
N LEU A 189 -10.77 -21.63 -15.23
CA LEU A 189 -9.87 -20.94 -14.30
C LEU A 189 -10.34 -21.08 -12.86
N VAL A 190 -9.44 -21.55 -12.00
CA VAL A 190 -9.62 -21.61 -10.56
C VAL A 190 -8.51 -20.80 -9.91
N GLN A 191 -8.85 -19.87 -9.01
CA GLN A 191 -7.87 -19.03 -8.32
C GLN A 191 -7.84 -19.36 -6.83
N ILE A 192 -6.64 -19.64 -6.32
CA ILE A 192 -6.36 -19.71 -4.89
C ILE A 192 -5.98 -18.33 -4.38
N VAL A 193 -6.71 -17.85 -3.38
CA VAL A 193 -6.49 -16.56 -2.72
C VAL A 193 -6.27 -16.78 -1.22
N SER A 194 -5.49 -15.91 -0.58
CA SER A 194 -5.30 -15.99 0.88
C SER A 194 -6.23 -15.02 1.61
N PHE A 195 -6.74 -15.43 2.76
CA PHE A 195 -7.48 -14.57 3.68
C PHE A 195 -6.64 -13.33 4.04
N GLY A 196 -7.30 -12.17 4.08
CA GLY A 196 -6.66 -10.88 4.35
C GLY A 196 -5.81 -10.34 3.19
N CYS A 197 -5.66 -11.03 2.06
CA CYS A 197 -4.85 -10.50 0.97
C CYS A 197 -5.66 -9.62 0.00
N GLY A 198 -5.54 -8.30 0.14
CA GLY A 198 -6.24 -7.38 -0.77
C GLY A 198 -5.55 -7.13 -2.11
N HIS A 199 -4.34 -7.67 -2.36
CA HIS A 199 -3.88 -7.80 -3.74
C HIS A 199 -4.74 -8.78 -4.51
N ASP A 200 -5.13 -9.90 -3.86
CA ASP A 200 -6.01 -10.89 -4.48
C ASP A 200 -7.42 -10.31 -4.68
N ALA A 201 -7.93 -9.49 -3.77
CA ALA A 201 -9.24 -8.84 -3.96
C ALA A 201 -9.30 -7.98 -5.24
N ILE A 202 -8.26 -7.18 -5.52
CA ILE A 202 -8.17 -6.41 -6.78
C ILE A 202 -8.02 -7.34 -7.98
N LEU A 203 -7.17 -8.35 -7.85
CA LEU A 203 -6.83 -9.25 -8.94
C LEU A 203 -8.00 -10.16 -9.32
N SER A 204 -8.74 -10.70 -8.35
CA SER A 204 -9.92 -11.54 -8.58
C SER A 204 -11.02 -10.79 -9.29
N ASP A 205 -11.28 -9.53 -8.92
CA ASP A 205 -12.23 -8.67 -9.63
C ASP A 205 -11.83 -8.48 -11.10
N GLU A 206 -10.54 -8.24 -11.36
CA GLU A 206 -10.03 -8.05 -12.71
C GLU A 206 -10.02 -9.35 -13.54
N VAL A 207 -9.63 -10.47 -12.95
CA VAL A 207 -9.68 -11.79 -13.58
C VAL A 207 -11.13 -12.15 -13.93
N ASN A 208 -12.06 -11.92 -13.01
CA ASN A 208 -13.48 -12.18 -13.24
C ASN A 208 -14.04 -11.29 -14.36
N ARG A 209 -13.67 -10.00 -14.38
CA ARG A 209 -14.03 -9.09 -15.48
C ARG A 209 -13.55 -9.63 -16.82
N ILE A 210 -12.27 -9.98 -16.94
CA ILE A 210 -11.67 -10.50 -18.18
C ILE A 210 -12.41 -11.75 -18.66
N LEU A 211 -12.69 -12.70 -17.75
CA LEU A 211 -13.42 -13.92 -18.10
C LEU A 211 -14.84 -13.59 -18.58
N SER A 212 -15.56 -12.69 -17.90
CA SER A 212 -16.96 -12.34 -18.21
C SER A 212 -17.12 -11.51 -19.49
N GLU A 213 -16.15 -10.66 -19.84
CA GLU A 213 -16.19 -9.87 -21.08
C GLU A 213 -15.80 -10.70 -22.30
N SER A 214 -14.96 -11.72 -22.12
CA SER A 214 -14.40 -12.50 -23.23
C SER A 214 -14.98 -13.92 -23.36
N SER A 215 -15.77 -14.41 -22.40
CA SER A 215 -16.33 -15.77 -22.39
C SER A 215 -17.54 -15.90 -21.44
N ASP A 216 -18.17 -17.07 -21.39
CA ASP A 216 -19.27 -17.44 -20.48
C ASP A 216 -18.80 -18.15 -19.19
N LYS A 217 -17.49 -18.05 -18.92
CA LYS A 217 -16.81 -18.74 -17.83
C LYS A 217 -16.90 -17.95 -16.53
N GLU A 218 -16.98 -18.70 -15.44
CA GLU A 218 -17.05 -18.15 -14.10
C GLU A 218 -15.77 -18.52 -13.33
N LEU A 219 -15.20 -17.55 -12.64
CA LEU A 219 -14.02 -17.76 -11.81
C LEU A 219 -14.42 -18.50 -10.52
N LEU A 220 -13.79 -19.65 -10.24
CA LEU A 220 -13.84 -20.24 -8.90
C LEU A 220 -12.73 -19.64 -8.03
N VAL A 221 -13.10 -18.81 -7.05
CA VAL A 221 -12.17 -18.26 -6.05
C VAL A 221 -12.14 -19.12 -4.79
N LEU A 222 -11.03 -19.77 -4.52
CA LEU A 222 -10.78 -20.63 -3.36
C LEU A 222 -9.98 -19.85 -2.31
N LYS A 223 -10.66 -19.37 -1.26
CA LYS A 223 -10.05 -18.56 -0.19
C LYS A 223 -9.51 -19.47 0.91
N LEU A 224 -8.20 -19.41 1.13
CA LEU A 224 -7.48 -20.18 2.14
C LEU A 224 -7.16 -19.31 3.35
N ASP A 225 -7.26 -19.88 4.55
CA ASP A 225 -6.81 -19.28 5.80
C ASP A 225 -5.82 -20.22 6.51
N GLU A 226 -5.43 -19.88 7.74
CA GLU A 226 -4.56 -20.74 8.56
C GLU A 226 -5.26 -22.02 9.06
N GLY A 227 -6.59 -22.10 8.92
CA GLY A 227 -7.38 -23.21 9.39
C GLY A 227 -7.36 -24.38 8.41
N GLU A 228 -7.45 -25.60 8.94
CA GLU A 228 -7.53 -26.83 8.11
C GLU A 228 -8.95 -27.12 7.57
N ALA A 229 -9.79 -26.09 7.41
CA ALA A 229 -11.20 -26.24 7.01
C ALA A 229 -11.36 -26.58 5.51
N SER A 230 -10.87 -27.75 5.11
CA SER A 230 -10.91 -28.27 3.73
C SER A 230 -12.31 -28.67 3.24
N GLY A 231 -13.26 -28.91 4.17
CA GLY A 231 -14.62 -29.33 3.86
C GLY A 231 -15.39 -28.33 2.98
N PRO A 232 -15.57 -27.07 3.41
CA PRO A 232 -16.19 -26.02 2.60
C PRO A 232 -15.55 -25.84 1.22
N LEU A 233 -14.22 -25.90 1.14
CA LEU A 233 -13.48 -25.78 -0.11
C LEU A 233 -13.77 -26.95 -1.06
N THR A 234 -13.83 -28.17 -0.53
CA THR A 234 -14.19 -29.38 -1.28
C THR A 234 -15.61 -29.27 -1.87
N ILE A 235 -16.57 -28.74 -1.11
CA ILE A 235 -17.96 -28.55 -1.58
C ILE A 235 -17.99 -27.55 -2.74
N ARG A 236 -17.23 -26.46 -2.66
CA ARG A 236 -17.15 -25.45 -3.73
C ARG A 236 -16.52 -26.03 -5.00
N ILE A 237 -15.46 -26.84 -4.87
CA ILE A 237 -14.84 -27.56 -6.00
C ILE A 237 -15.85 -28.52 -6.66
N LYS A 238 -16.56 -29.34 -5.87
CA LYS A 238 -17.58 -30.26 -6.41
C LYS A 238 -18.70 -29.53 -7.14
N SER A 239 -19.20 -28.44 -6.54
CA SER A 239 -20.28 -27.62 -7.13
C SER A 239 -19.83 -26.96 -8.44
N PHE A 240 -18.57 -26.49 -8.49
CA PHE A 240 -17.97 -25.94 -9.70
C PHE A 240 -17.86 -26.99 -10.81
N ILE A 241 -17.33 -28.17 -10.49
CA ILE A 241 -17.20 -29.28 -11.47
C ILE A 241 -18.57 -29.62 -12.07
N GLU A 242 -19.59 -29.75 -11.24
CA GLU A 242 -20.95 -30.07 -11.69
C GLU A 242 -21.54 -28.96 -12.58
N THR A 243 -21.30 -27.70 -12.21
CA THR A 243 -21.74 -26.54 -12.98
C THR A 243 -21.09 -26.52 -14.37
N VAL A 244 -19.78 -26.75 -14.45
CA VAL A 244 -19.04 -26.81 -15.72
C VAL A 244 -19.54 -27.98 -16.58
N ARG A 245 -19.70 -29.19 -16.02
CA ARG A 245 -20.24 -30.36 -16.74
C ARG A 245 -21.66 -30.12 -17.25
N THR A 246 -22.50 -29.46 -16.46
CA THR A 246 -23.86 -29.09 -16.86
C THR A 246 -23.86 -28.09 -18.01
N LYS A 247 -22.99 -27.08 -17.97
CA LYS A 247 -22.83 -26.10 -19.07
C LYS A 247 -22.35 -26.76 -20.38
N ARG A 248 -21.49 -27.77 -20.29
CA ARG A 248 -20.91 -28.46 -21.45
C ARG A 248 -21.79 -29.60 -22.00
N SER A 249 -22.68 -30.16 -21.18
CA SER A 249 -23.62 -31.18 -21.63
C SER A 249 -24.60 -30.62 -22.68
N PRO A 250 -24.87 -31.34 -23.79
CA PRO A 250 -25.80 -30.86 -24.81
C PRO A 250 -27.19 -30.68 -24.19
N ARG A 251 -27.74 -29.45 -24.28
CA ARG A 251 -29.16 -29.20 -23.96
C ARG A 251 -30.00 -30.15 -24.82
N LYS A 252 -30.66 -31.14 -24.19
CA LYS A 252 -31.71 -31.89 -24.87
C LYS A 252 -32.72 -30.87 -25.41
N PRO A 253 -33.10 -30.92 -26.70
CA PRO A 253 -34.19 -30.09 -27.19
C PRO A 253 -35.41 -30.44 -26.34
N VAL A 254 -35.90 -29.46 -25.58
CA VAL A 254 -37.18 -29.60 -24.88
C VAL A 254 -38.20 -29.80 -25.98
N GLY A 255 -38.72 -31.03 -26.08
CA GLY A 255 -39.81 -31.34 -26.99
C GLY A 255 -40.94 -30.36 -26.74
N ALA A 256 -41.44 -29.75 -27.81
CA ALA A 256 -42.67 -28.98 -27.77
C ALA A 256 -43.80 -29.89 -27.24
N GLY A 257 -44.11 -29.76 -25.96
CA GLY A 257 -45.09 -30.61 -25.30
C GLY A 257 -45.15 -30.35 -23.82
N MET A 258 -46.28 -29.80 -23.38
CA MET A 258 -46.71 -29.54 -22.00
C MET A 258 -46.35 -28.16 -21.42
N SER A 259 -47.22 -27.22 -21.76
CA SER A 259 -47.58 -26.06 -20.94
C SER A 259 -48.15 -26.51 -19.58
N GLY A 260 -47.42 -26.29 -18.50
CA GLY A 260 -47.94 -26.33 -17.14
C GLY A 260 -47.08 -25.43 -16.24
N PRO A 261 -47.65 -24.49 -15.48
CA PRO A 261 -46.85 -23.50 -14.77
C PRO A 261 -46.16 -24.15 -13.56
N LEU A 262 -44.83 -24.22 -13.59
CA LEU A 262 -44.02 -24.50 -12.40
C LEU A 262 -43.96 -23.22 -11.55
N LYS A 263 -44.65 -23.22 -10.41
CA LYS A 263 -44.43 -22.23 -9.33
C LYS A 263 -43.06 -22.49 -8.71
N VAL A 264 -42.09 -21.62 -9.00
CA VAL A 264 -40.88 -21.49 -8.20
C VAL A 264 -41.09 -20.33 -7.23
N LEU A 265 -41.04 -20.65 -5.94
CA LEU A 265 -41.03 -19.70 -4.82
C LEU A 265 -39.73 -18.88 -4.87
N ALA A 266 -39.80 -17.68 -5.46
CA ALA A 266 -38.79 -16.65 -5.28
C ALA A 266 -39.15 -15.83 -4.04
N HIS A 267 -38.37 -15.97 -2.96
CA HIS A 267 -38.30 -14.97 -1.92
C HIS A 267 -37.05 -14.11 -2.16
N GLY A 268 -37.26 -12.81 -2.37
CA GLY A 268 -36.31 -11.77 -1.93
C GLY A 268 -35.32 -11.23 -2.96
N ALA A 269 -35.80 -10.65 -4.07
CA ALA A 269 -35.06 -9.60 -4.77
C ALA A 269 -36.05 -8.51 -5.21
N ALA A 270 -36.21 -7.50 -4.37
CA ALA A 270 -36.97 -6.31 -4.71
C ALA A 270 -36.07 -5.35 -5.51
N ARG A 271 -36.40 -5.14 -6.79
CA ARG A 271 -36.16 -3.85 -7.45
C ARG A 271 -37.38 -3.44 -8.26
N LEU A 272 -37.71 -2.19 -7.99
CA LEU A 272 -38.50 -1.20 -8.71
C LEU A 272 -38.68 -1.48 -10.21
N SER A 273 -39.94 -1.37 -10.62
CA SER A 273 -40.45 -1.08 -11.96
C SER A 273 -39.96 0.32 -12.43
N ASP A 274 -39.94 0.74 -13.68
CA ASP A 274 -40.76 0.50 -14.86
C ASP A 274 -39.96 0.88 -16.13
N GLY A 275 -40.41 0.41 -17.30
CA GLY A 275 -40.12 1.07 -18.58
C GLY A 275 -39.49 0.19 -19.66
N ALA A 276 -40.24 -0.79 -20.17
CA ALA A 276 -39.93 -1.43 -21.44
C ALA A 276 -40.61 -0.66 -22.58
N GLU A 277 -39.88 -0.33 -23.66
CA GLU A 277 -40.46 -0.37 -25.01
C GLU A 277 -39.39 -0.44 -26.12
N HIS A 278 -39.64 -1.37 -27.05
CA HIS A 278 -39.13 -1.49 -28.41
C HIS A 278 -37.67 -1.94 -28.66
N ILE A 279 -37.53 -3.19 -29.16
CA ILE A 279 -36.92 -3.50 -30.47
C ILE A 279 -37.43 -4.89 -30.91
N LYS A 280 -38.08 -4.94 -32.08
CA LYS A 280 -38.49 -6.16 -32.77
C LYS A 280 -37.37 -6.63 -33.71
N GLY A 281 -37.03 -7.91 -33.61
CA GLY A 281 -36.70 -8.78 -34.75
C GLY A 281 -35.32 -8.67 -35.41
N ALA A 282 -34.45 -9.64 -35.15
CA ALA A 282 -33.55 -10.21 -36.16
C ALA A 282 -33.15 -11.64 -35.75
N VAL A 283 -33.73 -12.62 -36.42
CA VAL A 283 -33.31 -14.03 -36.35
C VAL A 283 -32.04 -14.15 -37.20
N SER A 284 -30.89 -14.43 -36.59
CA SER A 284 -29.65 -14.72 -37.32
C SER A 284 -29.26 -16.20 -37.16
N ARG A 285 -29.06 -16.83 -38.32
CA ARG A 285 -28.62 -18.22 -38.49
C ARG A 285 -27.17 -18.36 -38.03
N HIS A 286 -26.85 -19.48 -37.40
CA HIS A 286 -25.49 -19.83 -36.98
C HIS A 286 -24.53 -19.88 -38.18
N THR A 287 -23.54 -18.99 -38.16
CA THR A 287 -22.34 -19.05 -39.00
C THR A 287 -21.22 -19.72 -38.18
N PRO A 288 -20.38 -20.61 -38.74
CA PRO A 288 -19.27 -21.20 -38.01
C PRO A 288 -18.29 -20.11 -37.57
N LEU A 289 -18.00 -20.04 -36.27
CA LEU A 289 -17.04 -19.09 -35.70
C LEU A 289 -15.64 -19.40 -36.24
N GLN A 290 -15.13 -18.53 -37.12
CA GLN A 290 -13.71 -18.42 -37.43
C GLN A 290 -12.99 -17.90 -36.18
N PHE A 291 -12.00 -18.65 -35.69
CA PHE A 291 -11.14 -18.25 -34.58
C PHE A 291 -10.18 -17.14 -35.03
N SER A 292 -10.60 -15.88 -34.90
CA SER A 292 -9.69 -14.76 -34.73
C SER A 292 -9.23 -14.69 -33.26
N SER A 293 -8.09 -14.06 -33.00
CA SER A 293 -7.69 -13.57 -31.67
C SER A 293 -8.92 -13.15 -30.85
N GLY A 294 -9.03 -13.65 -29.62
CA GLY A 294 -10.23 -13.54 -28.78
C GLY A 294 -10.81 -12.11 -28.71
N PRO A 295 -12.10 -11.95 -28.37
CA PRO A 295 -12.78 -10.65 -28.43
C PRO A 295 -11.99 -9.58 -27.68
N ASP A 296 -11.80 -8.42 -28.32
CA ASP A 296 -11.08 -7.28 -27.73
C ASP A 296 -11.76 -6.87 -26.41
N LEU A 297 -11.02 -6.96 -25.31
CA LEU A 297 -11.46 -6.44 -24.01
C LEU A 297 -11.79 -4.96 -24.15
N SER A 298 -12.85 -4.53 -23.46
CA SER A 298 -13.23 -3.11 -23.45
C SER A 298 -12.09 -2.23 -22.91
N GLU A 299 -12.01 -0.99 -23.39
CA GLU A 299 -11.03 -0.03 -22.88
C GLU A 299 -11.29 0.21 -21.38
N PRO A 300 -10.34 -0.13 -20.48
CA PRO A 300 -10.60 -0.19 -19.04
C PRO A 300 -10.96 1.16 -18.43
N PHE A 301 -10.47 2.25 -19.02
CA PHE A 301 -10.70 3.63 -18.61
C PHE A 301 -11.17 4.45 -19.82
N SER A 302 -12.37 4.15 -20.31
CA SER A 302 -12.96 4.76 -21.51
C SER A 302 -13.13 6.28 -21.40
N LYS A 303 -13.25 6.82 -20.18
CA LYS A 303 -13.46 8.24 -19.90
C LYS A 303 -12.17 8.86 -19.40
N LYS A 304 -11.58 9.70 -20.24
CA LYS A 304 -10.27 10.33 -20.03
C LYS A 304 -10.42 11.77 -19.61
N PHE A 305 -9.47 12.26 -18.81
CA PHE A 305 -9.32 13.68 -18.53
C PHE A 305 -8.40 14.32 -19.59
N THR A 306 -8.95 15.16 -20.47
CA THR A 306 -8.21 15.83 -21.55
C THR A 306 -7.89 17.30 -21.22
N GLU A 307 -7.12 17.98 -22.07
CA GLU A 307 -6.78 19.40 -21.85
C GLU A 307 -8.02 20.30 -21.81
N SER A 308 -9.07 20.00 -22.60
CA SER A 308 -10.33 20.77 -22.55
C SER A 308 -11.09 20.57 -21.23
N ASP A 309 -10.90 19.43 -20.55
CA ASP A 309 -11.54 19.19 -19.27
C ASP A 309 -10.95 20.08 -18.16
N LYS A 310 -9.76 20.64 -18.34
CA LYS A 310 -9.14 21.57 -17.38
C LYS A 310 -10.05 22.76 -17.04
N GLU A 311 -10.75 23.29 -18.03
CA GLU A 311 -11.68 24.42 -17.87
C GLU A 311 -13.10 23.96 -17.55
N ARG A 312 -13.48 22.74 -17.95
CA ARG A 312 -14.85 22.22 -17.83
C ARG A 312 -15.12 21.50 -16.51
N ARG A 313 -14.14 20.74 -16.01
CA ARG A 313 -14.34 19.81 -14.90
C ARG A 313 -13.68 20.28 -13.60
N THR A 314 -14.36 20.07 -12.48
CA THR A 314 -13.82 20.25 -11.13
C THR A 314 -13.21 18.93 -10.64
N ILE A 315 -11.95 18.98 -10.19
CA ILE A 315 -11.26 17.81 -9.65
C ILE A 315 -11.60 17.68 -8.16
N LEU A 316 -12.30 16.60 -7.80
CA LEU A 316 -12.58 16.21 -6.44
C LEU A 316 -11.33 15.59 -5.81
N ILE A 317 -10.79 16.24 -4.79
CA ILE A 317 -9.54 15.85 -4.13
C ILE A 317 -9.86 15.33 -2.71
N PRO A 318 -9.63 14.04 -2.43
CA PRO A 318 -9.86 13.48 -1.11
C PRO A 318 -8.85 14.01 -0.10
N VAL A 319 -9.20 13.92 1.17
CA VAL A 319 -8.33 14.38 2.26
C VAL A 319 -7.25 13.31 2.49
N LEU A 320 -6.01 13.75 2.71
CA LEU A 320 -4.95 12.92 3.29
C LEU A 320 -4.57 13.49 4.67
N SER A 321 -4.27 14.77 4.69
CA SER A 321 -4.31 15.64 5.86
C SER A 321 -4.94 16.95 5.41
N GLU A 322 -5.61 17.66 6.31
CA GLU A 322 -6.26 18.93 5.95
C GLU A 322 -5.24 19.93 5.40
N ALA A 323 -4.10 20.11 6.08
CA ALA A 323 -3.07 21.05 5.69
C ALA A 323 -2.39 20.68 4.36
N PHE A 324 -2.04 19.40 4.18
CA PHE A 324 -1.39 18.91 2.96
C PHE A 324 -2.32 18.98 1.76
N SER A 325 -3.57 18.54 1.93
CA SER A 325 -4.55 18.54 0.84
C SER A 325 -4.94 19.97 0.46
N TYR A 326 -5.09 20.88 1.43
CA TYR A 326 -5.30 22.31 1.16
C TYR A 326 -4.15 22.92 0.33
N LEU A 327 -2.90 22.68 0.74
CA LEU A 327 -1.73 23.10 0.00
C LEU A 327 -1.74 22.57 -1.45
N CYS A 328 -2.02 21.27 -1.63
CA CYS A 328 -2.10 20.66 -2.97
C CYS A 328 -3.18 21.32 -3.84
N VAL A 329 -4.36 21.56 -3.27
CA VAL A 329 -5.50 22.22 -3.92
C VAL A 329 -5.09 23.62 -4.40
N LYS A 330 -4.49 24.45 -3.53
CA LYS A 330 -4.05 25.80 -3.89
C LYS A 330 -2.94 25.82 -4.95
N ILE A 331 -2.01 24.87 -4.88
CA ILE A 331 -0.97 24.70 -5.91
C ILE A 331 -1.58 24.33 -7.27
N LEU A 332 -2.63 23.51 -7.30
CA LEU A 332 -3.35 23.15 -8.53
C LEU A 332 -4.21 24.31 -9.07
N GLU A 333 -4.92 25.04 -8.21
CA GLU A 333 -5.70 26.22 -8.58
C GLU A 333 -4.81 27.29 -9.23
N ALA A 334 -3.62 27.56 -8.67
CA ALA A 334 -2.64 28.48 -9.23
C ALA A 334 -2.13 28.07 -10.63
N ARG A 335 -2.40 26.83 -11.06
CA ARG A 335 -2.08 26.30 -12.39
C ARG A 335 -3.28 26.23 -13.32
N GLY A 336 -4.42 26.77 -12.89
CA GLY A 336 -5.65 26.88 -13.66
C GLY A 336 -6.52 25.61 -13.65
N PHE A 337 -6.32 24.69 -12.70
CA PHE A 337 -7.26 23.60 -12.49
C PHE A 337 -8.39 24.04 -11.57
N LYS A 338 -9.62 23.66 -11.89
CA LYS A 338 -10.74 23.74 -10.95
C LYS A 338 -10.64 22.56 -9.99
N THR A 339 -10.66 22.82 -8.70
CA THR A 339 -10.51 21.77 -7.68
C THR A 339 -11.53 21.96 -6.57
N ARG A 340 -11.85 20.86 -5.88
CA ARG A 340 -12.67 20.85 -4.67
C ARG A 340 -12.01 19.93 -3.67
N LEU A 341 -11.52 20.49 -2.57
CA LEU A 341 -11.12 19.69 -1.41
C LEU A 341 -12.38 19.07 -0.81
N LEU A 342 -12.40 17.74 -0.68
CA LEU A 342 -13.53 17.03 -0.09
C LEU A 342 -13.55 17.23 1.44
N PRO A 343 -14.72 17.16 2.08
CA PRO A 343 -14.79 17.12 3.54
C PRO A 343 -14.19 15.81 4.05
N THR A 344 -13.49 15.89 5.19
CA THR A 344 -12.96 14.73 5.91
C THR A 344 -14.03 13.67 6.10
N ALA A 345 -13.71 12.42 5.76
CA ALA A 345 -14.65 11.31 5.77
C ALA A 345 -15.42 11.17 7.10
N GLY A 346 -16.75 11.27 7.01
CA GLY A 346 -17.69 10.90 8.07
C GLY A 346 -18.33 9.54 7.83
N GLU A 347 -19.34 9.20 8.65
CA GLU A 347 -20.05 7.91 8.60
C GLU A 347 -20.56 7.55 7.20
N ARG A 348 -21.09 8.55 6.46
CA ARG A 348 -21.62 8.32 5.11
C ARG A 348 -20.54 7.91 4.11
N ALA A 349 -19.39 8.57 4.14
CA ALA A 349 -18.26 8.23 3.27
C ALA A 349 -17.75 6.82 3.57
N ILE A 350 -17.61 6.46 4.85
CA ILE A 350 -17.20 5.12 5.29
C ILE A 350 -18.21 4.07 4.80
N ALA A 351 -19.52 4.32 4.95
CA ALA A 351 -20.56 3.40 4.50
C ALA A 351 -20.55 3.19 2.97
N LEU A 352 -20.35 4.26 2.19
CA LEU A 352 -20.24 4.16 0.72
C LEU A 352 -18.96 3.44 0.29
N GLY A 353 -17.84 3.74 0.95
CA GLY A 353 -16.58 3.03 0.77
C GLY A 353 -16.76 1.52 0.98
N LYS A 354 -17.35 1.12 2.12
CA LYS A 354 -17.67 -0.28 2.42
C LYS A 354 -18.62 -0.93 1.40
N LYS A 355 -19.60 -0.17 0.89
CA LYS A 355 -20.60 -0.68 -0.05
C LYS A 355 -20.02 -0.98 -1.43
N TYR A 356 -19.15 -0.10 -1.95
CA TYR A 356 -18.69 -0.15 -3.34
C TYR A 356 -17.25 -0.62 -3.50
N VAL A 357 -16.44 -0.56 -2.45
CA VAL A 357 -15.08 -1.07 -2.43
C VAL A 357 -15.06 -2.35 -1.60
N HIS A 358 -14.54 -3.42 -2.20
CA HIS A 358 -14.53 -4.78 -1.63
C HIS A 358 -14.01 -4.80 -0.17
N ASN A 359 -14.66 -5.56 0.73
CA ASN A 359 -14.32 -5.58 2.16
C ASN A 359 -12.89 -6.08 2.47
N ASP A 360 -12.34 -6.98 1.64
CA ASP A 360 -10.93 -7.43 1.75
C ASP A 360 -9.89 -6.36 1.28
N ILE A 361 -10.29 -5.13 0.93
CA ILE A 361 -9.42 -4.02 0.52
C ILE A 361 -8.98 -3.19 1.73
N CYS A 362 -7.88 -2.44 1.58
CA CYS A 362 -7.36 -1.63 2.67
C CYS A 362 -8.29 -0.45 2.95
N TYR A 363 -8.55 -0.21 4.23
CA TYR A 363 -9.43 0.85 4.71
C TYR A 363 -9.12 2.25 4.14
N PRO A 364 -7.84 2.67 3.96
CA PRO A 364 -7.53 3.92 3.27
C PRO A 364 -8.11 4.08 1.86
N ALA A 365 -8.24 2.99 1.09
CA ALA A 365 -8.87 3.05 -0.23
C ALA A 365 -10.38 3.31 -0.11
N GLN A 366 -11.01 2.67 0.88
CA GLN A 366 -12.44 2.82 1.16
C GLN A 366 -12.76 4.23 1.62
N ILE A 367 -11.88 4.86 2.43
CA ILE A 367 -11.99 6.27 2.82
C ILE A 367 -11.95 7.18 1.60
N ASN A 368 -10.86 7.18 0.82
CA ASN A 368 -10.70 8.10 -0.32
C ASN A 368 -11.81 7.94 -1.36
N ILE A 369 -12.16 6.69 -1.72
CA ILE A 369 -13.23 6.42 -2.70
C ILE A 369 -14.60 6.76 -2.09
N GLY A 370 -14.79 6.49 -0.80
CA GLY A 370 -16.01 6.81 -0.06
C GLY A 370 -16.28 8.31 0.00
N GLU A 371 -15.27 9.15 0.23
CA GLU A 371 -15.40 10.61 0.20
C GLU A 371 -15.87 11.11 -1.17
N MET A 372 -15.30 10.55 -2.25
CA MET A 372 -15.70 10.90 -3.62
C MET A 372 -17.14 10.50 -3.90
N LEU A 373 -17.53 9.27 -3.54
CA LEU A 373 -18.89 8.78 -3.72
C LEU A 373 -19.89 9.58 -2.89
N ALA A 374 -19.53 9.95 -1.65
CA ALA A 374 -20.37 10.79 -0.80
C ALA A 374 -20.61 12.16 -1.44
N MET A 375 -19.57 12.76 -2.04
CA MET A 375 -19.70 14.03 -2.76
C MET A 375 -20.55 13.89 -4.03
N LEU A 376 -20.38 12.82 -4.80
CA LEU A 376 -21.19 12.57 -6.00
C LEU A 376 -22.66 12.30 -5.67
N GLU A 377 -22.94 11.69 -4.52
CA GLU A 377 -24.31 11.39 -4.06
C GLU A 377 -25.08 12.66 -3.65
N THR A 378 -24.41 13.76 -3.28
CA THR A 378 -25.10 15.01 -2.93
C THR A 378 -25.83 15.64 -4.11
N GLY A 379 -25.41 15.32 -5.34
CA GLY A 379 -25.90 15.94 -6.57
C GLY A 379 -25.46 17.40 -6.76
N GLU A 380 -24.52 17.91 -5.96
CA GLU A 380 -23.96 19.26 -6.11
C GLU A 380 -23.29 19.45 -7.48
N TYR A 381 -22.73 18.37 -8.03
CA TYR A 381 -22.08 18.37 -9.34
C TYR A 381 -22.69 17.30 -10.24
N ALA A 382 -22.89 17.63 -11.52
CA ALA A 382 -23.21 16.62 -12.51
C ALA A 382 -21.96 15.76 -12.81
N PRO A 383 -22.08 14.44 -13.03
CA PRO A 383 -20.92 13.55 -13.28
C PRO A 383 -20.00 14.01 -14.42
N GLU A 384 -20.56 14.64 -15.44
CA GLU A 384 -19.83 15.20 -16.57
C GLU A 384 -19.01 16.45 -16.24
N GLU A 385 -19.30 17.13 -15.13
CA GLU A 385 -18.64 18.35 -14.66
C GLU A 385 -17.51 18.07 -13.67
N VAL A 386 -17.25 16.80 -13.34
CA VAL A 386 -16.26 16.43 -12.33
C VAL A 386 -15.27 15.39 -12.81
N ALA A 387 -14.13 15.35 -12.15
CA ALA A 387 -13.13 14.30 -12.20
C ALA A 387 -12.73 13.95 -10.76
N VAL A 388 -12.26 12.73 -10.50
CA VAL A 388 -11.76 12.34 -9.17
C VAL A 388 -10.24 12.25 -9.15
N GLY A 389 -9.60 12.79 -8.11
CA GLY A 389 -8.15 12.76 -7.92
C GLY A 389 -7.71 11.70 -6.92
N LEU A 390 -6.75 10.85 -7.28
CA LEU A 390 -6.18 9.83 -6.39
C LEU A 390 -4.66 9.91 -6.34
N SER A 391 -4.08 9.52 -5.21
CA SER A 391 -2.64 9.35 -5.13
C SER A 391 -2.18 8.03 -5.74
N LYS A 392 -1.09 8.03 -6.51
CA LYS A 392 -0.46 6.81 -7.05
C LYS A 392 1.03 6.78 -6.72
N ASN A 393 1.33 6.48 -5.47
CA ASN A 393 2.66 6.61 -4.88
C ASN A 393 3.34 5.28 -4.53
N CYS A 394 2.74 4.13 -4.83
CA CYS A 394 3.26 2.80 -4.49
C CYS A 394 3.15 1.87 -5.69
N THR A 395 4.07 0.91 -5.82
CA THR A 395 4.05 -0.10 -6.90
C THR A 395 3.82 -1.51 -6.36
N ALA A 396 4.27 -1.78 -5.14
CA ALA A 396 4.24 -3.12 -4.55
C ALA A 396 3.05 -3.36 -3.59
N CYS A 397 2.35 -2.30 -3.16
CA CYS A 397 1.20 -2.37 -2.25
C CYS A 397 -0.12 -1.97 -2.94
N ARG A 398 -1.27 -2.07 -2.22
CA ARG A 398 -2.61 -1.81 -2.76
C ARG A 398 -2.79 -0.36 -3.26
N ALA A 399 -2.07 0.61 -2.70
CA ALA A 399 -2.10 2.02 -3.11
C ALA A 399 -1.73 2.24 -4.58
N GLY A 400 -0.94 1.35 -5.19
CA GLY A 400 -0.64 1.42 -6.63
C GLY A 400 -1.82 1.12 -7.54
N GLN A 401 -2.92 0.60 -6.99
CA GLN A 401 -4.09 0.11 -7.71
C GLN A 401 -5.39 0.85 -7.34
N TYR A 402 -5.29 1.99 -6.64
CA TYR A 402 -6.48 2.74 -6.20
C TYR A 402 -7.32 3.23 -7.38
N SER A 403 -6.72 3.56 -8.52
CA SER A 403 -7.47 3.92 -9.73
C SER A 403 -8.32 2.76 -10.26
N THR A 404 -7.80 1.52 -10.20
CA THR A 404 -8.54 0.30 -10.58
C THR A 404 -9.74 0.09 -9.68
N LEU A 405 -9.53 0.20 -8.36
CA LEU A 405 -10.60 0.08 -7.36
C LEU A 405 -11.65 1.17 -7.53
N ALA A 406 -11.21 2.41 -7.71
CA ALA A 406 -12.10 3.55 -7.91
C ALA A 406 -12.91 3.41 -9.19
N ARG A 407 -12.32 2.95 -10.30
CA ARG A 407 -13.06 2.73 -11.56
C ARG A 407 -14.19 1.73 -11.36
N LYS A 408 -13.91 0.59 -10.73
CA LYS A 408 -14.94 -0.41 -10.42
C LYS A 408 -16.03 0.18 -9.50
N ALA A 409 -15.64 0.82 -8.42
CA ALA A 409 -16.58 1.40 -7.45
C ALA A 409 -17.47 2.48 -8.08
N LEU A 410 -16.91 3.34 -8.93
CA LEU A 410 -17.67 4.35 -9.67
C LEU A 410 -18.60 3.71 -10.71
N ASP A 411 -18.17 2.68 -11.44
CA ASP A 411 -19.03 1.95 -12.39
C ASP A 411 -20.24 1.33 -11.66
N ASP A 412 -19.99 0.62 -10.55
CA ASP A 412 -21.04 -0.03 -9.74
C ASP A 412 -22.00 0.99 -9.10
N ALA A 413 -21.51 2.21 -8.83
CA ALA A 413 -22.30 3.31 -8.30
C ALA A 413 -23.05 4.12 -9.38
N GLY A 414 -22.84 3.83 -10.67
CA GLY A 414 -23.49 4.53 -11.79
C GLY A 414 -22.75 5.78 -12.30
N TYR A 415 -21.51 5.97 -11.90
CA TYR A 415 -20.64 7.10 -12.28
C TYR A 415 -19.57 6.69 -13.31
N SER A 416 -19.94 5.90 -14.32
CA SER A 416 -19.06 5.43 -15.40
C SER A 416 -18.42 6.59 -16.20
N ASP A 417 -19.07 7.76 -16.23
CA ASP A 417 -18.65 8.94 -16.99
C ASP A 417 -17.64 9.87 -16.29
N VAL A 418 -17.32 9.59 -15.02
CA VAL A 418 -16.38 10.38 -14.21
C VAL A 418 -14.94 9.90 -14.47
N PRO A 419 -14.04 10.72 -15.05
CA PRO A 419 -12.65 10.37 -15.27
C PRO A 419 -11.86 10.39 -13.96
N ILE A 420 -10.75 9.64 -13.96
CA ILE A 420 -9.85 9.49 -12.81
C ILE A 420 -8.52 10.13 -13.14
N ILE A 421 -8.02 10.97 -12.24
CA ILE A 421 -6.69 11.58 -12.28
C ILE A 421 -5.84 10.96 -11.18
N THR A 422 -4.56 10.69 -11.46
CA THR A 422 -3.65 10.13 -10.45
C THR A 422 -2.35 10.92 -10.31
N THR A 423 -1.83 11.06 -9.09
CA THR A 423 -0.47 11.57 -8.86
C THR A 423 0.55 10.46 -9.13
N GLY A 424 1.17 10.43 -10.31
CA GLY A 424 2.12 9.38 -10.69
C GLY A 424 2.22 9.21 -12.21
N GLU A 425 2.86 8.13 -12.64
CA GLU A 425 2.91 7.77 -14.07
C GLU A 425 1.53 7.28 -14.53
N ASP A 426 0.98 7.93 -15.57
CA ASP A 426 -0.26 7.52 -16.22
C ASP A 426 -0.02 6.35 -17.18
N THR A 427 0.08 5.17 -16.61
CA THR A 427 0.36 3.91 -17.31
C THR A 427 -0.85 3.37 -18.07
N LYS A 428 -2.03 3.96 -17.88
CA LYS A 428 -3.31 3.52 -18.45
C LYS A 428 -3.98 4.60 -19.32
N ASN A 429 -3.31 5.72 -19.58
CA ASN A 429 -3.80 6.84 -20.39
C ASN A 429 -5.17 7.37 -19.90
N MET A 430 -5.33 7.47 -18.57
CA MET A 430 -6.55 7.95 -17.92
C MET A 430 -6.68 9.48 -17.96
N HIS A 431 -5.57 10.20 -17.96
CA HIS A 431 -5.57 11.66 -17.82
C HIS A 431 -4.49 12.36 -18.67
N PRO A 432 -4.51 12.19 -20.01
CA PRO A 432 -3.52 12.78 -20.90
C PRO A 432 -3.41 14.32 -20.82
N GLY A 433 -4.47 15.01 -20.40
CA GLY A 433 -4.51 16.46 -20.17
C GLY A 433 -4.08 16.90 -18.77
N PHE A 434 -3.61 15.98 -17.92
CA PHE A 434 -3.15 16.29 -16.58
C PHE A 434 -1.64 16.05 -16.48
N ARG A 435 -0.88 17.13 -16.24
CA ARG A 435 0.57 17.06 -16.07
C ARG A 435 1.00 17.88 -14.85
N LEU A 436 1.88 17.29 -14.06
CA LEU A 436 2.49 17.93 -12.89
C LEU A 436 3.92 18.37 -13.23
N PRO A 437 4.15 19.63 -13.62
CA PRO A 437 5.48 20.12 -14.01
C PRO A 437 6.44 20.21 -12.82
N MET A 438 7.73 20.42 -13.09
CA MET A 438 8.75 20.57 -12.03
C MET A 438 8.43 21.70 -11.05
N SER A 439 7.80 22.79 -11.49
CA SER A 439 7.37 23.86 -10.59
C SER A 439 6.34 23.40 -9.55
N PHE A 440 5.46 22.45 -9.90
CA PHE A 440 4.53 21.84 -8.95
C PHE A 440 5.30 21.09 -7.86
N GLN A 441 6.27 20.27 -8.28
CA GLN A 441 7.11 19.48 -7.36
C GLN A 441 7.92 20.37 -6.42
N LEU A 442 8.45 21.50 -6.91
CA LEU A 442 9.19 22.46 -6.09
C LEU A 442 8.28 23.18 -5.07
N ASN A 443 7.10 23.64 -5.48
CA ASN A 443 6.15 24.25 -4.55
C ASN A 443 5.68 23.24 -3.50
N LEU A 444 5.42 22.00 -3.92
CA LEU A 444 5.03 20.92 -3.01
C LEU A 444 6.15 20.59 -2.02
N LEU A 445 7.40 20.53 -2.46
CA LEU A 445 8.56 20.31 -1.59
C LEU A 445 8.66 21.39 -0.50
N TRP A 446 8.64 22.66 -0.88
CA TRP A 446 8.69 23.77 0.08
C TRP A 446 7.49 23.77 1.02
N GLY A 447 6.28 23.66 0.46
CA GLY A 447 5.06 23.71 1.24
C GLY A 447 4.94 22.53 2.20
N LEU A 448 5.32 21.32 1.79
CA LEU A 448 5.31 20.14 2.64
C LEU A 448 6.24 20.29 3.84
N THR A 449 7.49 20.74 3.63
CA THR A 449 8.43 20.96 4.73
C THR A 449 7.98 22.07 5.68
N LEU A 450 7.34 23.12 5.15
CA LEU A 450 6.75 24.19 5.96
C LEU A 450 5.56 23.68 6.78
N VAL A 451 4.67 22.88 6.17
CA VAL A 451 3.53 22.24 6.85
C VAL A 451 4.02 21.30 7.94
N ASP A 452 5.03 20.47 7.71
CA ASP A 452 5.62 19.60 8.74
C ASP A 452 6.11 20.42 9.95
N ALA A 453 6.80 21.55 9.71
CA ALA A 453 7.27 22.43 10.77
C ALA A 453 6.11 23.13 11.52
N MET A 454 5.05 23.50 10.80
CA MET A 454 3.83 24.03 11.42
C MET A 454 3.11 22.99 12.28
N GLU A 455 2.99 21.76 11.79
CA GLU A 455 2.37 20.67 12.54
C GLU A 455 3.18 20.35 13.79
N TYR A 456 4.51 20.41 13.71
CA TYR A 456 5.37 20.33 14.89
C TYR A 456 5.07 21.44 15.93
N MET A 457 4.94 22.70 15.50
CA MET A 457 4.56 23.79 16.41
C MET A 457 3.16 23.58 17.01
N ARG A 458 2.20 23.09 16.21
CA ARG A 458 0.83 22.76 16.63
C ARG A 458 0.82 21.68 17.70
N GLN A 459 1.49 20.55 17.45
CA GLN A 459 1.62 19.42 18.36
C GLN A 459 2.32 19.79 19.68
N THR A 460 3.27 20.72 19.63
CA THR A 460 4.04 21.15 20.81
C THR A 460 3.29 22.21 21.64
N THR A 461 2.39 22.97 21.02
CA THR A 461 1.69 24.10 21.67
C THR A 461 0.29 23.70 22.15
N ARG A 462 -0.49 23.03 21.30
CA ARG A 462 -1.91 22.76 21.50
C ARG A 462 -2.23 21.96 22.76
N PRO A 463 -1.46 20.92 23.14
CA PRO A 463 -1.72 20.20 24.39
C PRO A 463 -1.65 21.12 25.62
N TYR A 464 -0.88 22.19 25.55
CA TYR A 464 -0.59 23.08 26.68
C TYR A 464 -1.32 24.42 26.61
N GLU A 465 -2.14 24.67 25.59
CA GLU A 465 -2.80 25.95 25.40
C GLU A 465 -3.77 26.27 26.55
N LEU A 466 -3.72 27.52 27.03
CA LEU A 466 -4.62 28.00 28.09
C LEU A 466 -6.00 28.35 27.52
N ASN A 467 -6.02 28.93 26.32
CA ASN A 467 -7.26 29.27 25.60
C ASN A 467 -7.49 28.24 24.49
N LYS A 468 -8.49 27.36 24.68
CA LYS A 468 -8.80 26.30 23.73
C LYS A 468 -9.08 26.85 22.31
N GLY A 469 -8.46 26.24 21.31
CA GLY A 469 -8.62 26.59 19.89
C GLY A 469 -7.80 27.81 19.44
N GLU A 470 -6.98 28.42 20.29
CA GLU A 470 -6.06 29.48 19.87
C GLU A 470 -4.95 28.95 18.95
N THR A 471 -4.43 27.76 19.26
CA THR A 471 -3.40 27.12 18.42
C THR A 471 -3.93 26.74 17.05
N ASP A 472 -5.14 26.20 16.97
CA ASP A 472 -5.73 25.80 15.69
C ASP A 472 -6.02 27.01 14.79
N ARG A 473 -6.57 28.10 15.35
CA ARG A 473 -6.74 29.36 14.60
C ARG A 473 -5.41 29.95 14.13
N ALA A 474 -4.38 29.92 14.96
CA ALA A 474 -3.04 30.39 14.56
C ALA A 474 -2.47 29.53 13.43
N PHE A 475 -2.69 28.22 13.48
CA PHE A 475 -2.27 27.28 12.43
C PHE A 475 -3.01 27.53 11.11
N GLU A 476 -4.33 27.66 11.13
CA GLU A 476 -5.16 27.91 9.93
C GLU A 476 -4.75 29.21 9.23
N ASN A 477 -4.66 30.32 9.98
CA ASN A 477 -4.24 31.62 9.43
C ASN A 477 -2.82 31.56 8.85
N ALA A 478 -1.90 30.86 9.53
CA ALA A 478 -0.54 30.68 9.05
C ALA A 478 -0.48 29.82 7.77
N LEU A 479 -1.31 28.79 7.67
CA LEU A 479 -1.34 27.89 6.52
C LEU A 479 -1.80 28.65 5.27
N GLU A 480 -2.84 29.47 5.40
CA GLU A 480 -3.33 30.35 4.34
C GLU A 480 -2.24 31.35 3.92
N ASP A 481 -1.68 32.10 4.87
CA ASP A 481 -0.62 33.10 4.59
C ASP A 481 0.62 32.47 3.93
N ILE A 482 1.09 31.33 4.43
CA ILE A 482 2.23 30.61 3.85
C ILE A 482 1.91 30.12 2.44
N THR A 483 0.74 29.50 2.25
CA THR A 483 0.36 28.93 0.96
C THR A 483 0.25 30.01 -0.10
N GLU A 484 -0.41 31.13 0.18
CA GLU A 484 -0.52 32.25 -0.74
C GLU A 484 0.85 32.82 -1.12
N ASN A 485 1.70 33.11 -0.13
CA ASN A 485 3.03 33.69 -0.38
C ASN A 485 3.97 32.72 -1.11
N LEU A 486 3.88 31.41 -0.81
CA LEU A 486 4.68 30.37 -1.46
C LEU A 486 4.42 30.27 -2.95
N LEU A 487 3.18 30.52 -3.40
CA LEU A 487 2.81 30.50 -4.81
C LEU A 487 3.50 31.61 -5.62
N TYR A 488 3.83 32.74 -5.00
CA TYR A 488 4.62 33.80 -5.63
C TYR A 488 6.11 33.46 -5.62
N ARG A 489 6.70 33.30 -4.43
CA ARG A 489 8.13 32.98 -4.26
C ARG A 489 8.37 32.22 -2.96
N TRP A 490 9.23 31.21 -2.99
CA TRP A 490 9.61 30.44 -1.80
C TRP A 490 10.15 31.30 -0.64
N ARG A 491 10.86 32.40 -0.93
CA ARG A 491 11.35 33.34 0.09
C ARG A 491 10.24 34.08 0.80
N ASP A 492 9.13 34.35 0.11
CA ASP A 492 7.98 35.03 0.70
C ASP A 492 7.21 34.04 1.60
N GLY A 493 7.10 32.77 1.18
CA GLY A 493 6.63 31.67 2.03
C GLY A 493 7.45 31.54 3.33
N LEU A 494 8.78 31.65 3.28
CA LEU A 494 9.63 31.66 4.48
C LEU A 494 9.38 32.88 5.38
N ARG A 495 9.11 34.07 4.82
CA ARG A 495 8.76 35.26 5.62
C ARG A 495 7.40 35.12 6.28
N ALA A 496 6.44 34.48 5.61
CA ALA A 496 5.15 34.10 6.19
C ALA A 496 5.35 33.09 7.33
N PHE A 497 6.24 32.12 7.15
CA PHE A 497 6.62 31.19 8.22
C PHE A 497 7.25 31.90 9.43
N ASP A 498 8.10 32.91 9.23
CA ASP A 498 8.61 33.72 10.36
C ASP A 498 7.48 34.43 11.14
N ARG A 499 6.41 34.85 10.44
CA ARG A 499 5.22 35.42 11.10
C ARG A 499 4.48 34.35 11.88
N ALA A 500 4.35 33.14 11.32
CA ALA A 500 3.75 32.00 12.01
C ALA A 500 4.50 31.67 13.30
N VAL A 501 5.84 31.54 13.26
CA VAL A 501 6.67 31.32 14.46
C VAL A 501 6.43 32.39 15.53
N ARG A 502 6.36 33.68 15.13
CA ARG A 502 6.03 34.78 16.06
C ARG A 502 4.62 34.67 16.64
N ALA A 503 3.64 34.25 15.85
CA ALA A 503 2.28 34.06 16.31
C ALA A 503 2.20 32.91 17.34
N PHE A 504 2.81 31.76 17.04
CA PHE A 504 2.87 30.62 17.94
C PHE A 504 3.57 30.93 19.27
N ASN A 505 4.64 31.74 19.24
CA ASN A 505 5.33 32.17 20.46
C ASN A 505 4.48 33.04 21.40
N ARG A 506 3.42 33.68 20.89
CA ARG A 506 2.52 34.54 21.67
C ARG A 506 1.39 33.78 22.35
N ILE A 507 1.12 32.54 21.94
CA ILE A 507 0.02 31.75 22.48
C ILE A 507 0.28 31.47 23.96
N PRO A 508 -0.64 31.79 24.88
CA PRO A 508 -0.47 31.49 26.29
C PRO A 508 -0.60 29.98 26.54
N VAL A 509 0.39 29.39 27.21
CA VAL A 509 0.42 27.94 27.52
C VAL A 509 0.83 27.69 28.96
N ASP A 510 0.34 26.60 29.55
CA ASP A 510 0.90 26.02 30.78
C ASP A 510 1.68 24.76 30.44
N ARG A 511 3.00 24.91 30.39
CA ARG A 511 3.97 23.81 30.23
C ARG A 511 4.88 23.67 31.45
N SER A 512 4.38 24.04 32.63
CA SER A 512 5.12 23.91 33.90
C SER A 512 5.54 22.47 34.19
N VAL A 513 4.72 21.51 33.78
CA VAL A 513 5.02 20.07 33.76
C VAL A 513 4.81 19.56 32.35
N ARG A 514 5.83 18.90 31.79
CA ARG A 514 5.70 18.24 30.49
C ARG A 514 4.79 17.03 30.62
N ARG A 515 3.79 16.94 29.75
CA ARG A 515 2.87 15.80 29.64
C ARG A 515 3.61 14.55 29.15
N PRO A 516 3.15 13.33 29.50
CA PRO A 516 3.67 12.11 28.92
C PRO A 516 3.53 12.16 27.39
N ARG A 517 4.59 11.77 26.68
CA ARG A 517 4.65 11.83 25.22
C ARG A 517 4.20 10.51 24.60
N VAL A 518 3.43 10.61 23.53
CA VAL A 518 2.97 9.46 22.74
C VAL A 518 3.27 9.66 21.26
N GLY A 519 4.06 8.74 20.68
CA GLY A 519 4.33 8.71 19.26
C GLY A 519 3.18 8.07 18.50
N ILE A 520 2.71 8.71 17.42
CA ILE A 520 1.72 8.13 16.51
C ILE A 520 2.42 7.84 15.19
N VAL A 521 2.50 6.56 14.84
CA VAL A 521 3.12 6.06 13.62
C VAL A 521 2.20 5.02 12.99
N GLY A 522 2.44 4.64 11.74
CA GLY A 522 1.51 3.73 11.08
C GLY A 522 1.37 4.00 9.60
N GLU A 523 0.27 3.52 9.02
CA GLU A 523 -0.04 3.74 7.62
C GLU A 523 -0.31 5.23 7.35
N ILE A 524 0.26 5.75 6.26
CA ILE A 524 0.25 7.19 5.96
C ILE A 524 -1.13 7.85 6.06
N LEU A 525 -2.21 7.27 5.50
CA LEU A 525 -3.52 7.89 5.57
C LEU A 525 -4.05 7.87 7.01
N LEU A 526 -3.94 6.75 7.70
CA LEU A 526 -4.38 6.67 9.10
C LEU A 526 -3.62 7.62 10.03
N ASN A 527 -2.33 7.90 9.77
CA ASN A 527 -1.57 8.82 10.60
C ASN A 527 -2.09 10.27 10.50
N PHE A 528 -2.53 10.69 9.32
CA PHE A 528 -2.81 12.10 9.04
C PHE A 528 -4.29 12.44 8.81
N HIS A 529 -5.13 11.45 8.49
CA HIS A 529 -6.54 11.66 8.19
C HIS A 529 -7.38 11.45 9.45
N GLU A 530 -7.76 12.55 10.10
CA GLU A 530 -8.45 12.52 11.41
C GLU A 530 -9.76 11.71 11.40
N GLY A 531 -10.59 11.83 10.35
CA GLY A 531 -11.84 11.06 10.26
C GLY A 531 -11.65 9.54 10.11
N SER A 532 -10.50 9.10 9.60
CA SER A 532 -10.22 7.68 9.40
C SER A 532 -9.73 7.00 10.67
N ASN A 533 -9.04 7.75 11.53
CA ASN A 533 -8.44 7.22 12.77
C ASN A 533 -9.27 7.55 14.02
N GLY A 534 -10.49 8.06 13.85
CA GLY A 534 -11.36 8.43 14.96
C GLY A 534 -10.81 9.57 15.81
N TYR A 535 -10.08 10.52 15.20
CA TYR A 535 -9.47 11.68 15.85
C TYR A 535 -8.52 11.29 17.00
N VAL A 536 -7.74 10.22 16.83
CA VAL A 536 -6.88 9.64 17.88
C VAL A 536 -5.89 10.65 18.49
N GLN A 537 -5.39 11.58 17.68
CA GLN A 537 -4.49 12.64 18.15
C GLN A 537 -5.19 13.53 19.18
N ARG A 538 -6.39 14.04 18.86
CA ARG A 538 -7.20 14.87 19.76
C ARG A 538 -7.56 14.12 21.03
N TYR A 539 -8.00 12.88 20.87
CA TYR A 539 -8.36 12.03 22.00
C TYR A 539 -7.19 11.86 22.99
N LEU A 540 -5.96 11.63 22.51
CA LEU A 540 -4.77 11.52 23.37
C LEU A 540 -4.44 12.85 24.06
N GLU A 541 -4.53 13.98 23.35
CA GLU A 541 -4.27 15.31 23.91
C GLU A 541 -5.29 15.72 24.98
N ASP A 542 -6.57 15.44 24.74
CA ASP A 542 -7.66 15.68 25.69
C ASP A 542 -7.52 14.81 26.94
N ASN A 543 -6.92 13.63 26.80
CA ASN A 543 -6.55 12.76 27.91
C ASN A 543 -5.19 13.11 28.55
N GLY A 544 -4.63 14.29 28.26
CA GLY A 544 -3.46 14.81 28.98
C GLY A 544 -2.12 14.34 28.44
N MET A 545 -2.05 13.90 27.18
CA MET A 545 -0.81 13.48 26.52
C MET A 545 -0.25 14.60 25.61
N GLU A 546 1.05 14.54 25.30
CA GLU A 546 1.70 15.29 24.22
C GLU A 546 1.91 14.34 23.03
N THR A 547 1.22 14.56 21.90
CA THR A 547 1.36 13.69 20.72
C THR A 547 2.56 14.08 19.88
N VAL A 548 3.27 13.09 19.33
CA VAL A 548 4.39 13.28 18.41
C VAL A 548 4.12 12.45 17.15
N ILE A 549 3.91 13.14 16.02
CA ILE A 549 3.68 12.55 14.71
C ILE A 549 4.85 12.95 13.81
N PRO A 550 5.57 12.00 13.19
CA PRO A 550 6.63 12.31 12.24
C PRO A 550 6.14 13.15 11.05
N GLY A 551 7.05 13.97 10.50
CA GLY A 551 6.76 14.80 9.34
C GLY A 551 6.47 13.97 8.09
N MET A 552 5.51 14.39 7.28
CA MET A 552 5.11 13.69 6.06
C MET A 552 6.20 13.75 4.98
N SER A 553 7.09 14.75 5.01
CA SER A 553 8.23 14.86 4.07
C SER A 553 9.14 13.63 4.06
N ASP A 554 9.40 13.02 5.22
CA ASP A 554 10.28 11.86 5.32
C ASP A 554 9.73 10.64 4.57
N PHE A 555 8.39 10.50 4.51
CA PHE A 555 7.73 9.47 3.71
C PHE A 555 8.07 9.58 2.22
N PHE A 556 8.16 10.79 1.68
CA PHE A 556 8.54 11.02 0.28
C PHE A 556 10.06 10.90 0.07
N ARG A 557 10.86 11.29 1.07
CA ARG A 557 12.33 11.23 1.03
C ARG A 557 12.89 9.81 1.07
N LYS A 558 12.22 8.87 1.73
CA LYS A 558 12.73 7.48 1.87
C LYS A 558 13.10 6.81 0.55
N LYS A 559 12.36 7.12 -0.53
CA LYS A 559 12.65 6.59 -1.87
C LYS A 559 13.95 7.14 -2.44
N ASN A 560 14.33 8.36 -2.10
CA ASN A 560 15.60 8.96 -2.52
C ASN A 560 16.78 8.27 -1.83
N VAL A 561 16.65 8.01 -0.53
CA VAL A 561 17.61 7.20 0.24
C VAL A 561 17.77 5.82 -0.38
N ALA A 562 16.66 5.12 -0.66
CA ALA A 562 16.70 3.80 -1.30
C ALA A 562 17.35 3.84 -2.69
N LYS A 563 17.08 4.86 -3.51
CA LYS A 563 17.73 5.03 -4.83
C LYS A 563 19.25 5.22 -4.70
N LYS A 564 19.71 6.03 -3.74
CA LYS A 564 21.14 6.22 -3.45
C LYS A 564 21.80 4.93 -3.02
N ASP A 565 21.13 4.16 -2.17
CA ASP A 565 21.67 2.90 -1.69
C ASP A 565 21.70 1.78 -2.77
N ILE A 566 20.63 1.67 -3.57
CA ILE A 566 20.59 0.82 -4.77
C ILE A 566 21.75 1.15 -5.72
N ALA A 567 22.06 2.44 -5.90
CA ALA A 567 23.18 2.88 -6.73
C ALA A 567 24.53 2.51 -6.12
N ARG A 568 24.72 2.76 -4.81
CA ARG A 568 25.93 2.43 -4.03
C ARG A 568 26.25 0.93 -4.12
N ARG A 569 25.26 0.07 -3.86
CA ARG A 569 25.38 -1.39 -3.90
C ARG A 569 25.26 -1.98 -5.32
N LYS A 570 25.05 -1.13 -6.33
CA LYS A 570 24.90 -1.48 -7.75
C LYS A 570 23.85 -2.59 -8.00
N LEU A 571 22.69 -2.46 -7.35
CA LEU A 571 21.57 -3.43 -7.32
C LEU A 571 20.56 -3.25 -8.47
N ASP A 572 20.92 -2.48 -9.49
CA ASP A 572 20.06 -2.15 -10.62
C ASP A 572 20.85 -2.10 -11.94
N LYS A 573 20.14 -2.13 -13.07
CA LYS A 573 20.72 -2.00 -14.43
C LYS A 573 21.42 -0.65 -14.63
N HIS A 574 20.85 0.43 -14.11
CA HIS A 574 21.35 1.79 -14.32
C HIS A 574 21.66 2.50 -12.98
N PRO A 575 22.67 2.01 -12.22
CA PRO A 575 22.93 2.50 -10.87
C PRO A 575 23.38 3.96 -10.86
N ALA A 576 24.22 4.39 -11.81
CA ALA A 576 24.72 5.77 -11.87
C ALA A 576 23.59 6.80 -12.08
N LEU A 577 22.67 6.53 -13.02
CA LEU A 577 21.53 7.41 -13.29
C LEU A 577 20.60 7.50 -12.07
N LYS A 578 20.28 6.36 -11.43
CA LYS A 578 19.44 6.34 -10.22
C LYS A 578 20.10 7.08 -9.06
N GLY A 579 21.41 6.90 -8.89
CA GLY A 579 22.19 7.59 -7.86
C GLY A 579 22.23 9.09 -8.05
N LEU A 580 22.42 9.55 -9.29
CA LEU A 580 22.41 10.98 -9.63
C LEU A 580 21.04 11.62 -9.36
N VAL A 581 19.96 11.02 -9.85
CA VAL A 581 18.60 11.53 -9.61
C VAL A 581 18.27 11.52 -8.11
N GLY A 582 18.57 10.43 -7.41
CA GLY A 582 18.36 10.34 -5.95
C GLY A 582 19.20 11.34 -5.17
N GLY A 583 20.44 11.58 -5.59
CA GLY A 583 21.34 12.56 -4.98
C GLY A 583 20.85 14.00 -5.13
N VAL A 584 20.47 14.41 -6.34
CA VAL A 584 19.94 15.75 -6.62
C VAL A 584 18.67 16.02 -5.81
N LEU A 585 17.75 15.06 -5.79
CA LEU A 585 16.52 15.19 -5.00
C LEU A 585 16.83 15.30 -3.50
N GLU A 586 17.72 14.45 -2.98
CA GLU A 586 18.09 14.51 -1.56
C GLU A 586 18.75 15.83 -1.18
N THR A 587 19.65 16.36 -2.01
CA THR A 587 20.27 17.68 -1.77
C THR A 587 19.24 18.80 -1.78
N ALA A 588 18.23 18.74 -2.66
CA ALA A 588 17.14 19.70 -2.66
C ALA A 588 16.31 19.62 -1.37
N PHE A 589 15.97 18.41 -0.91
CA PHE A 589 15.29 18.20 0.37
C PHE A 589 16.12 18.71 1.55
N GLU A 590 17.41 18.35 1.64
CA GLU A 590 18.32 18.81 2.69
C GLU A 590 18.38 20.35 2.73
N PHE A 591 18.55 21.00 1.58
CA PHE A 591 18.57 22.47 1.50
C PHE A 591 17.27 23.09 2.02
N VAL A 592 16.11 22.60 1.56
CA VAL A 592 14.81 23.13 2.00
C VAL A 592 14.59 22.89 3.49
N SER A 593 14.88 21.69 3.99
CA SER A 593 14.78 21.35 5.41
C SER A 593 15.67 22.25 6.28
N GLU A 594 16.92 22.49 5.88
CA GLU A 594 17.83 23.38 6.62
C GLU A 594 17.32 24.82 6.67
N GLN A 595 16.77 25.34 5.56
CA GLN A 595 16.19 26.69 5.53
C GLN A 595 14.98 26.82 6.45
N VAL A 596 14.10 25.83 6.48
CA VAL A 596 12.92 25.83 7.35
C VAL A 596 13.33 25.65 8.82
N GLN A 597 14.23 24.71 9.11
CA GLN A 597 14.72 24.42 10.45
C GLN A 597 15.40 25.65 11.08
N SER A 598 16.25 26.36 10.34
CA SER A 598 16.90 27.59 10.82
C SER A 598 15.90 28.67 11.25
N ARG A 599 14.69 28.71 10.68
CA ARG A 599 13.62 29.63 11.12
C ARG A 599 12.84 29.07 12.29
N LEU A 600 12.62 27.76 12.31
CA LEU A 600 11.94 27.06 13.38
C LEU A 600 12.71 27.13 14.71
N GLU A 601 14.04 27.31 14.69
CA GLU A 601 14.85 27.62 15.89
C GLU A 601 14.33 28.84 16.67
N GLY A 602 13.64 29.78 16.01
CA GLY A 602 13.00 30.92 16.66
C GLY A 602 11.74 30.56 17.46
N PHE A 603 11.24 29.32 17.39
CA PHE A 603 10.11 28.84 18.16
C PHE A 603 10.54 28.53 19.59
N ARG A 604 9.80 29.05 20.58
CA ARG A 604 10.16 28.99 22.01
C ARG A 604 10.27 27.57 22.59
N PHE A 605 9.73 26.57 21.91
CA PHE A 605 9.75 25.16 22.32
C PHE A 605 10.48 24.27 21.33
N PHE A 606 11.36 24.86 20.51
CA PHE A 606 12.15 24.13 19.55
C PHE A 606 12.99 23.03 20.21
N GLU A 607 12.82 21.82 19.69
CA GLU A 607 13.69 20.66 19.91
C GLU A 607 14.26 20.30 18.54
N GLU A 608 15.55 19.99 18.49
CA GLU A 608 16.20 19.66 17.22
C GLU A 608 15.55 18.38 16.64
N PRO A 609 14.95 18.45 15.43
CA PRO A 609 14.39 17.28 14.79
C PRO A 609 15.48 16.33 14.33
N HIS A 610 15.17 15.03 14.24
CA HIS A 610 16.10 14.06 13.68
C HIS A 610 16.42 14.39 12.22
N ARG A 611 17.64 14.07 11.79
CA ARG A 611 17.97 14.08 10.35
C ARG A 611 17.67 12.71 9.77
N MET A 612 17.26 12.68 8.50
CA MET A 612 17.02 11.42 7.77
C MET A 612 18.25 10.48 7.76
N LYS A 613 19.46 11.04 7.83
CA LYS A 613 20.71 10.26 7.96
C LYS A 613 20.80 9.50 9.28
N ASP A 614 20.34 10.09 10.38
CA ASP A 614 20.33 9.45 11.70
C ASP A 614 19.28 8.35 11.76
N VAL A 615 18.11 8.58 11.16
CA VAL A 615 17.06 7.54 11.01
C VAL A 615 17.63 6.31 10.30
N VAL A 616 18.31 6.50 9.16
CA VAL A 616 18.90 5.39 8.38
C VAL A 616 19.97 4.66 9.19
N ARG A 617 20.92 5.40 9.79
CA ARG A 617 22.00 4.82 10.60
C ARG A 617 21.46 3.95 11.73
N ASP A 618 20.37 4.40 12.36
CA ASP A 618 19.84 3.74 13.55
C ASP A 618 18.89 2.57 13.23
N VAL A 619 18.52 2.36 11.96
CA VAL A 619 17.60 1.28 11.56
C VAL A 619 18.19 0.29 10.55
N GLU A 620 19.31 0.63 9.87
CA GLU A 620 19.85 -0.19 8.79
C GLU A 620 20.31 -1.60 9.23
N HIS A 621 20.61 -1.79 10.53
CA HIS A 621 20.92 -3.10 11.11
C HIS A 621 19.67 -3.96 11.35
N LEU A 622 18.49 -3.34 11.40
CA LEU A 622 17.21 -4.03 11.56
C LEU A 622 16.54 -4.28 10.22
N VAL A 623 16.45 -3.26 9.36
CA VAL A 623 15.70 -3.29 8.10
C VAL A 623 16.53 -2.69 6.98
N ASP A 624 16.66 -3.41 5.87
CA ASP A 624 17.38 -2.93 4.70
C ASP A 624 16.75 -1.62 4.15
N PRO A 625 17.53 -0.54 3.95
CA PRO A 625 17.02 0.75 3.45
C PRO A 625 16.37 0.72 2.06
N THR A 626 16.46 -0.38 1.31
CA THR A 626 15.76 -0.54 0.02
C THR A 626 14.35 -1.13 0.17
N PHE A 627 14.02 -1.67 1.35
CA PHE A 627 12.67 -2.09 1.71
C PHE A 627 11.79 -0.85 1.95
N THR A 628 11.12 -0.39 0.89
CA THR A 628 10.37 0.89 0.87
C THR A 628 8.87 0.72 0.64
N ILE A 629 8.36 -0.51 0.75
CA ILE A 629 6.94 -0.80 0.58
C ILE A 629 6.12 -0.35 1.81
N GLY A 630 4.96 0.27 1.58
CA GLY A 630 4.24 0.96 2.66
C GLY A 630 5.14 2.04 3.24
N GLU A 631 5.28 2.09 4.56
CA GLU A 631 6.25 2.93 5.26
C GLU A 631 7.68 2.42 5.09
N GLY A 632 7.87 1.09 5.06
CA GLY A 632 9.16 0.43 4.89
C GLY A 632 10.03 0.53 6.13
N TRP A 633 11.34 0.72 5.92
CA TRP A 633 12.33 0.96 7.00
C TRP A 633 12.08 2.24 7.80
N LEU A 634 11.29 3.19 7.26
CA LEU A 634 11.07 4.49 7.88
C LEU A 634 10.35 4.37 9.23
N MET A 635 9.28 3.56 9.32
CA MET A 635 8.48 3.42 10.53
C MET A 635 9.30 2.96 11.76
N PRO A 636 10.06 1.84 11.72
CA PRO A 636 10.91 1.47 12.85
C PRO A 636 12.00 2.52 13.12
N GLY A 637 12.54 3.17 12.10
CA GLY A 637 13.52 4.24 12.26
C GLY A 637 12.96 5.46 13.01
N GLU A 638 11.74 5.87 12.69
CA GLU A 638 11.02 6.96 13.38
C GLU A 638 10.74 6.59 14.84
N ILE A 639 10.30 5.36 15.12
CA ILE A 639 10.11 4.87 16.50
C ILE A 639 11.42 4.97 17.28
N ILE A 640 12.54 4.52 16.70
CA ILE A 640 13.86 4.58 17.34
C ILE A 640 14.28 6.03 17.62
N GLN A 641 14.12 6.94 16.65
CA GLN A 641 14.44 8.36 16.85
C GLN A 641 13.58 8.97 17.96
N MET A 642 12.27 8.77 17.93
CA MET A 642 11.37 9.30 18.95
C MET A 642 11.69 8.73 20.34
N ALA A 643 12.01 7.44 20.45
CA ALA A 643 12.40 6.81 21.71
C ALA A 643 13.66 7.45 22.30
N LYS A 644 14.69 7.68 21.47
CA LYS A 644 15.92 8.38 21.88
C LYS A 644 15.66 9.80 22.36
N HIS A 645 14.60 10.44 21.88
CA HIS A 645 14.18 11.79 22.28
C HIS A 645 13.10 11.79 23.38
N GLY A 646 12.93 10.69 24.12
CA GLY A 646 12.10 10.65 25.32
C GLY A 646 10.61 10.42 25.07
N VAL A 647 10.25 9.79 23.94
CA VAL A 647 8.91 9.25 23.72
C VAL A 647 8.85 7.82 24.24
N ASP A 648 8.09 7.61 25.33
CA ASP A 648 8.02 6.31 26.02
C ASP A 648 6.84 5.43 25.56
N SER A 649 5.87 5.99 24.84
CA SER A 649 4.65 5.29 24.41
C SER A 649 4.38 5.52 22.94
N PHE A 650 3.91 4.49 22.24
CA PHE A 650 3.71 4.48 20.80
C PHE A 650 2.41 3.80 20.42
N VAL A 651 1.66 4.46 19.55
CA VAL A 651 0.48 3.91 18.89
C VAL A 651 0.82 3.67 17.43
N ILE A 652 0.75 2.41 17.00
CA ILE A 652 0.92 2.00 15.60
C ILE A 652 -0.47 1.87 14.97
N LEU A 653 -0.85 2.84 14.15
CA LEU A 653 -2.11 2.83 13.41
C LEU A 653 -1.98 1.94 12.17
N SER A 654 -2.72 0.84 12.12
CA SER A 654 -2.70 -0.11 11.01
C SER A 654 -4.09 -0.27 10.44
N PRO A 655 -4.28 -0.20 9.12
CA PRO A 655 -5.47 -0.73 8.50
C PRO A 655 -5.53 -2.24 8.70
N PHE A 656 -6.73 -2.80 8.81
CA PHE A 656 -6.91 -4.25 8.83
C PHE A 656 -6.22 -4.89 7.61
N ALA A 657 -5.46 -5.96 7.88
CA ALA A 657 -4.69 -6.71 6.88
C ALA A 657 -3.69 -5.87 6.05
N CYS A 658 -3.15 -4.78 6.60
CA CYS A 658 -2.09 -3.99 6.00
C CYS A 658 -0.74 -4.74 6.06
N LEU A 659 -0.42 -5.49 5.00
CA LEU A 659 0.78 -6.33 4.93
C LEU A 659 2.10 -5.58 5.21
N PRO A 660 2.36 -4.36 4.69
CA PRO A 660 3.58 -3.63 5.02
C PRO A 660 3.70 -3.32 6.52
N ASN A 661 2.61 -2.86 7.15
CA ASN A 661 2.59 -2.54 8.59
C ASN A 661 2.70 -3.82 9.44
N HIS A 662 2.15 -4.96 8.99
CA HIS A 662 2.42 -6.25 9.64
C HIS A 662 3.91 -6.60 9.69
N ILE A 663 4.68 -6.26 8.65
CA ILE A 663 6.11 -6.56 8.57
C ILE A 663 6.93 -5.57 9.42
N THR A 664 6.85 -4.26 9.13
CA THR A 664 7.75 -3.27 9.75
C THR A 664 7.18 -2.56 10.98
N GLY A 665 5.86 -2.65 11.20
CA GLY A 665 5.21 -2.20 12.42
C GLY A 665 5.14 -3.32 13.45
N ARG A 666 4.16 -4.21 13.30
CA ARG A 666 3.92 -5.31 14.26
C ARG A 666 5.07 -6.30 14.36
N GLY A 667 5.64 -6.73 13.23
CA GLY A 667 6.74 -7.68 13.19
C GLY A 667 7.99 -7.19 13.92
N MET A 668 8.18 -5.87 14.08
CA MET A 668 9.33 -5.27 14.73
C MET A 668 9.13 -5.00 16.23
N ILE A 669 7.90 -5.13 16.77
CA ILE A 669 7.60 -4.77 18.17
C ILE A 669 8.54 -5.47 19.15
N LYS A 670 8.76 -6.78 18.96
CA LYS A 670 9.60 -7.58 19.86
C LYS A 670 11.05 -7.11 19.85
N THR A 671 11.62 -6.87 18.68
CA THR A 671 12.99 -6.37 18.54
C THR A 671 13.14 -4.96 19.09
N LEU A 672 12.20 -4.06 18.78
CA LEU A 672 12.21 -2.69 19.30
C LEU A 672 12.11 -2.64 20.83
N LYS A 673 11.27 -3.49 21.44
CA LYS A 673 11.18 -3.61 22.91
C LYS A 673 12.46 -4.18 23.53
N ARG A 674 13.20 -5.02 22.82
CA ARG A 674 14.50 -5.52 23.30
C ARG A 674 15.56 -4.43 23.31
N GLU A 675 15.63 -3.61 22.26
CA GLU A 675 16.57 -2.48 22.18
C GLU A 675 16.17 -1.33 23.10
N PHE A 676 14.86 -1.12 23.29
CA PHE A 676 14.31 -0.04 24.11
C PHE A 676 13.30 -0.60 25.14
N PRO A 677 13.75 -1.23 26.23
CA PRO A 677 12.84 -1.91 27.19
C PRO A 677 11.81 -1.00 27.88
N HIS A 678 12.05 0.31 27.89
CA HIS A 678 11.17 1.30 28.50
C HIS A 678 9.98 1.68 27.61
N ILE A 679 10.02 1.39 26.30
CA ILE A 679 8.96 1.83 25.38
C ILE A 679 7.76 0.89 25.41
N ARG A 680 6.57 1.49 25.29
CA ARG A 680 5.30 0.79 25.14
C ARG A 680 4.82 0.94 23.71
N LEU A 681 4.60 -0.18 23.03
CA LEU A 681 4.10 -0.21 21.66
C LEU A 681 2.73 -0.90 21.65
N VAL A 682 1.72 -0.20 21.15
CA VAL A 682 0.37 -0.72 20.95
C VAL A 682 0.01 -0.56 19.47
N ALA A 683 -0.32 -1.67 18.82
CA ALA A 683 -0.85 -1.66 17.46
C ALA A 683 -2.39 -1.65 17.50
N LEU A 684 -2.99 -0.76 16.71
CA LEU A 684 -4.44 -0.58 16.61
C LEU A 684 -4.88 -0.82 15.17
N ASP A 685 -5.85 -1.72 15.01
CA ASP A 685 -6.44 -2.04 13.72
C ASP A 685 -7.67 -1.20 13.43
N TYR A 686 -7.68 -0.54 12.27
CA TYR A 686 -8.80 0.23 11.76
C TYR A 686 -9.40 -0.44 10.53
N ASP A 687 -10.71 -0.59 10.56
CA ASP A 687 -11.57 -0.95 9.44
C ASP A 687 -12.93 -0.26 9.62
N PRO A 688 -13.85 -0.31 8.63
CA PRO A 688 -15.17 0.34 8.73
C PRO A 688 -16.06 -0.18 9.86
N ASP A 689 -15.79 -1.38 10.38
CA ASP A 689 -16.60 -2.09 11.36
C ASP A 689 -15.99 -2.10 12.77
N THR A 690 -14.74 -1.63 12.92
CA THR A 690 -14.09 -1.53 14.21
C THR A 690 -14.85 -0.55 15.10
N SER A 691 -15.43 -1.08 16.17
CA SER A 691 -16.02 -0.27 17.23
C SER A 691 -14.97 0.63 17.88
N PHE A 692 -15.28 1.92 17.98
CA PHE A 692 -14.44 2.89 18.69
C PHE A 692 -14.16 2.44 20.14
N ALA A 693 -15.11 1.79 20.82
CA ALA A 693 -14.93 1.32 22.19
C ALA A 693 -13.77 0.31 22.33
N ASN A 694 -13.54 -0.54 21.32
CA ASN A 694 -12.40 -1.47 21.32
C ASN A 694 -11.05 -0.74 21.19
N ILE A 695 -11.01 0.29 20.36
CA ILE A 695 -9.84 1.17 20.20
C ILE A 695 -9.61 1.97 21.49
N GLU A 696 -10.68 2.56 22.02
CA GLU A 696 -10.69 3.39 23.22
C GLU A 696 -10.13 2.65 24.44
N ASN A 697 -10.57 1.41 24.67
CA ASN A 697 -10.07 0.58 25.78
C ASN A 697 -8.55 0.41 25.74
N ARG A 698 -7.98 0.18 24.55
CA ARG A 698 -6.52 0.01 24.37
C ARG A 698 -5.78 1.33 24.56
N LEU A 699 -6.35 2.44 24.10
CA LEU A 699 -5.80 3.77 24.31
C LEU A 699 -5.82 4.14 25.79
N GLN A 700 -6.91 3.87 26.51
CA GLN A 700 -7.02 4.14 27.95
C GLN A 700 -5.97 3.36 28.76
N MET A 701 -5.74 2.08 28.44
CA MET A 701 -4.66 1.31 29.07
C MET A 701 -3.29 1.97 28.85
N LEU A 702 -2.99 2.41 27.62
CA LEU A 702 -1.75 3.10 27.31
C LEU A 702 -1.61 4.44 28.07
N ILE A 703 -2.70 5.21 28.17
CA ILE A 703 -2.73 6.50 28.88
C ILE A 703 -2.49 6.29 30.37
N MET A 704 -3.17 5.31 30.99
CA MET A 704 -3.02 5.00 32.41
C MET A 704 -1.58 4.61 32.74
N ASP A 705 -0.98 3.74 31.93
CA ASP A 705 0.40 3.30 32.09
C ASP A 705 1.40 4.45 31.93
N ALA A 706 1.20 5.31 30.93
CA ALA A 706 2.07 6.44 30.66
C ALA A 706 2.03 7.48 31.78
N LYS A 707 0.84 7.80 32.30
CA LYS A 707 0.68 8.70 33.45
C LYS A 707 1.29 8.10 34.72
N GLY A 708 1.05 6.82 34.98
CA GLY A 708 1.63 6.11 36.12
C GLY A 708 3.16 6.14 36.10
N ALA A 709 3.79 5.93 34.94
CA ALA A 709 5.24 6.00 34.80
C ALA A 709 5.82 7.39 35.11
N VAL A 710 5.11 8.46 34.73
CA VAL A 710 5.53 9.84 35.06
C VAL A 710 5.37 10.12 36.55
N GLU A 711 4.28 9.66 37.17
CA GLU A 711 4.04 9.77 38.62
C GLU A 711 5.20 9.10 39.40
N THR A 712 5.56 7.86 39.05
CA THR A 712 6.67 7.13 39.69
C THR A 712 8.01 7.86 39.52
N LYS A 713 8.32 8.38 38.31
CA LYS A 713 9.54 9.16 38.05
C LYS A 713 9.58 10.43 38.92
N ARG A 714 8.44 11.10 39.12
CA ARG A 714 8.33 12.29 39.99
C ARG A 714 8.54 11.96 41.46
N GLN A 715 7.94 10.87 41.94
CA GLN A 715 8.13 10.40 43.32
C GLN A 715 9.59 10.02 43.58
N ALA A 716 10.22 9.26 42.67
CA ALA A 716 11.64 8.90 42.79
C ALA A 716 12.58 10.12 42.76
N ALA A 717 12.26 11.16 41.97
CA ALA A 717 13.03 12.40 41.95
C ALA A 717 12.84 13.26 43.22
N ALA A 718 11.68 13.16 43.87
CA ALA A 718 11.39 13.84 45.14
C ALA A 718 12.02 13.13 46.35
N GLU A 719 12.29 11.82 46.25
CA GLU A 719 12.89 11.00 47.31
C GLU A 719 14.44 11.00 47.32
N GLN A 720 15.10 11.59 46.31
CA GLN A 720 16.56 11.79 46.36
C GLN A 720 16.93 12.94 47.32
N PRO A 721 17.71 12.71 48.39
CA PRO A 721 18.10 13.77 49.31
C PRO A 721 19.02 14.77 48.62
N GLN A 722 18.79 16.07 48.86
CA GLN A 722 19.76 17.15 48.65
C GLN A 722 20.98 16.93 49.56
N SER A 723 21.90 16.05 49.17
CA SER A 723 23.21 15.92 49.81
C SER A 723 24.31 15.88 48.76
N GLU A 724 24.62 17.04 48.18
CA GLU A 724 25.96 17.45 47.76
C GLU A 724 25.92 18.89 47.20
N LYS A 725 25.66 19.85 48.10
CA LYS A 725 26.00 21.26 47.88
C LYS A 725 26.49 21.88 49.19
N VAL A 726 27.65 21.42 49.68
CA VAL A 726 28.42 22.16 50.69
C VAL A 726 29.92 22.00 50.44
N TRP A 727 30.51 23.08 49.91
CA TRP A 727 31.85 23.64 50.18
C TRP A 727 33.14 22.83 49.96
N SER A 728 34.00 23.36 49.07
CA SER A 728 35.32 23.87 49.47
C SER A 728 35.87 24.88 48.45
N SER A 729 35.54 26.15 48.65
CA SER A 729 36.37 27.28 48.21
C SER A 729 37.29 27.66 49.36
N GLN A 730 38.55 27.21 49.34
CA GLN A 730 39.68 27.82 50.08
C GLN A 730 40.98 27.05 49.78
N HIS A 731 41.78 27.57 48.84
CA HIS A 731 43.18 28.01 49.04
C HIS A 731 43.94 28.10 47.71
N GLU A 732 44.11 29.34 47.24
CA GLU A 732 45.31 29.73 46.51
C GLU A 732 46.52 29.62 47.45
N ASN A 733 47.56 28.91 47.01
CA ASN A 733 48.97 29.33 46.99
C ASN A 733 49.90 28.10 46.93
N GLY A 734 50.88 28.15 46.03
CA GLY A 734 52.18 27.55 46.29
C GLY A 734 52.72 26.53 45.28
N THR A 735 53.66 27.03 44.47
CA THR A 735 54.94 26.37 44.10
C THR A 735 54.97 25.18 43.13
N VAL A 736 55.43 25.52 41.93
CA VAL A 736 56.44 24.84 41.10
C VAL A 736 57.41 23.95 41.90
N GLN A 737 57.57 22.68 41.50
CA GLN A 737 58.88 22.05 41.20
C GLN A 737 58.74 20.60 40.68
N ASP A 738 59.53 20.38 39.62
CA ASP A 738 60.05 19.16 38.97
C ASP A 738 59.14 18.08 38.37
#